data_AF-A0A7D4QGY8-F1
#
_entry.id   AF-A0A7D4QGY8-F1
#
_cell.length_a   1.000
_cell.length_b   1.000
_cell.length_c   1.000
_cell.angle_alpha   90.00
_cell.angle_beta   90.00
_cell.angle_gamma   90.00
#
_symmetry.space_group_name_H-M   'P 1'
#
loop_
_entity.id
_entity.type
_entity.pdbx_description
1 polymer ?
#
loop_
_entity_poly.entity_id
_entity_poly.type
_entity_poly.pdbx_seq_one_letter_code
_entity_poly.pdbx_strand_id
1 'polypeptide(L)'
;MATISTGGGSSAVAASAHAACARFRGTDPLITGRPRRKLAAEIGFEDLGVGIPEARWMRAMTFERLVRDKAFASRVTTSAVGELGLDRPTSVVTLDVRVDAEKTASALSAAHDRAVRKGEATLIHQPALPFPGFEGKDATEVKPDYVVVASKAGSGGSGSWLIVGDAKDYERVRSRIDDGRMLKGFLQVALGAEAFQAWSRVPDNMTVHTHGILAVPRNAFLQPMAVVEDLRDHREEVRMRVAERRAEAEAAQLEEDDALSDYVAHLTATFDPATCTTCNMFSFCREELRKSDDPDDLLVEIGIDPAMRAHLRPLIADPEAQVPAPESIVAMVRATIAGTAVHTGQRRIDAAGLPGTINVVLAKSDAAALGVHGIGIQRVTASGRGEWKFETFANPQAPETRRNVMRHLGVAIEDALRDQRKANPTAPSPIHLVVPDAATADVLTSIADNLAGVELSRLRWERDLDQHRPALTWDGEPAEVPRPLRETARTAVSFLLEEDRARALSVRCPIIDLRTVLSRHIIAGGPAVNALRLDYVVEWAASSKPIDHRAYGDSIEQNEYTPGARLTKTRSDALHQALAGVAPRGRSRGVDPDPALHDRLTREELQYKAEVLDVALDALEPLEVSELRQAYRAVEGDAQAVWRRRLSLNASDLVRFGRTYRRWRNSLVRVIEADAACHDQLLALANPSAAAEMATDAGTRHIAHATVLSVDPLEIAIDSRRIVAGSKIVLLHLNGEPCVEGVGASVTLTAGAFTIEGLSIGALTRDGIDEARPEREFRWMPKIAAHLAPGDQLVVANVDWFASAPWSKRLNLARPPADEYGAPKVDCTRDSYAQDPEAHKWCCKSHVANESEFSDQLAERRARGELNPEAWPPVRDLDGFEVSPGGLPEGDATRTPSVQPPVDVTLDDVE
;
A
#
# COMPACT_ATOMS: atom_id res chain seq x y z
N MET A 1 -34.40 -5.21 32.51
CA MET A 1 -34.31 -5.16 31.04
C MET A 1 -32.96 -4.55 30.71
N ALA A 2 -32.00 -5.39 30.34
CA ALA A 2 -30.66 -4.94 30.04
C ALA A 2 -30.67 -4.26 28.67
N THR A 3 -30.29 -2.99 28.63
CA THR A 3 -29.97 -2.28 27.38
C THR A 3 -28.89 -3.07 26.64
N ILE A 4 -29.24 -3.64 25.49
CA ILE A 4 -28.31 -4.28 24.56
C ILE A 4 -27.50 -3.16 23.91
N SER A 5 -26.43 -2.73 24.58
CA SER A 5 -25.44 -1.81 24.01
C SER A 5 -24.42 -2.63 23.24
N THR A 6 -24.67 -2.82 21.95
CA THR A 6 -23.76 -3.50 21.02
C THR A 6 -22.98 -2.44 20.22
N GLY A 7 -21.69 -2.30 20.52
CA GLY A 7 -20.76 -1.47 19.74
C GLY A 7 -20.56 -2.00 18.31
N GLY A 8 -20.26 -1.10 17.37
CA GLY A 8 -19.71 -1.42 16.04
C GLY A 8 -20.68 -1.68 14.88
N GLY A 9 -21.88 -1.08 14.87
CA GLY A 9 -22.97 -1.48 13.97
C GLY A 9 -23.01 -0.91 12.54
N SER A 10 -22.15 0.03 12.14
CA SER A 10 -22.26 0.67 10.81
C SER A 10 -21.26 0.19 9.76
N SER A 11 -19.99 -0.05 10.11
CA SER A 11 -18.96 -0.57 9.18
C SER A 11 -19.17 -2.05 8.83
N ALA A 12 -19.50 -2.87 9.83
CA ALA A 12 -19.52 -4.32 9.72
C ALA A 12 -20.66 -4.90 8.87
N VAL A 13 -21.65 -4.07 8.48
CA VAL A 13 -22.83 -4.52 7.71
C VAL A 13 -22.49 -4.78 6.25
N ALA A 14 -21.71 -3.90 5.61
CA ALA A 14 -21.48 -3.96 4.16
C ALA A 14 -20.00 -4.10 3.77
N ALA A 15 -19.08 -3.55 4.55
CA ALA A 15 -17.68 -3.45 4.15
C ALA A 15 -16.74 -4.49 4.79
N SER A 16 -17.28 -5.45 5.56
CA SER A 16 -16.43 -6.45 6.21
C SER A 16 -15.97 -7.51 5.21
N ALA A 17 -14.65 -7.73 5.11
CA ALA A 17 -14.08 -8.86 4.40
C ALA A 17 -14.65 -10.21 4.88
N HIS A 18 -15.16 -10.25 6.12
CA HIS A 18 -15.72 -11.43 6.77
C HIS A 18 -17.18 -11.66 6.46
N ALA A 19 -17.85 -10.76 5.73
CA ALA A 19 -19.28 -10.88 5.44
C ALA A 19 -19.64 -12.18 4.69
N ALA A 20 -18.69 -12.79 3.97
CA ALA A 20 -18.89 -14.09 3.30
C ALA A 20 -18.78 -15.31 4.25
N CYS A 21 -18.24 -15.15 5.46
CA CYS A 21 -18.07 -16.23 6.44
C CYS A 21 -19.35 -16.49 7.24
N ALA A 22 -19.87 -17.73 7.22
CA ALA A 22 -21.09 -18.09 7.95
C ALA A 22 -20.91 -17.96 9.47
N ARG A 23 -19.75 -18.31 10.04
CA ARG A 23 -19.45 -18.08 11.46
C ARG A 23 -19.43 -16.60 11.83
N PHE A 24 -18.86 -15.74 10.98
CA PHE A 24 -18.87 -14.29 11.24
C PHE A 24 -20.30 -13.72 11.23
N ARG A 25 -21.12 -14.17 10.29
CA ARG A 25 -22.53 -13.79 10.18
C ARG A 25 -23.39 -14.34 11.32
N GLY A 26 -23.27 -15.63 11.66
CA GLY A 26 -24.02 -16.27 12.76
C GLY A 26 -23.62 -15.79 14.16
N THR A 27 -22.41 -15.24 14.32
CA THR A 27 -21.97 -14.61 15.58
C THR A 27 -22.29 -13.11 15.65
N ASP A 28 -23.15 -12.62 14.76
CA ASP A 28 -23.53 -11.21 14.76
C ASP A 28 -24.21 -10.79 16.08
N PRO A 29 -23.95 -9.58 16.59
CA PRO A 29 -24.61 -9.11 17.81
C PRO A 29 -26.15 -9.04 17.72
N LEU A 30 -26.73 -8.93 16.51
CA LEU A 30 -28.19 -9.03 16.30
C LEU A 30 -28.73 -10.44 16.58
N ILE A 31 -27.89 -11.47 16.45
CA ILE A 31 -28.24 -12.88 16.67
C ILE A 31 -27.93 -13.29 18.12
N THR A 32 -26.73 -12.96 18.59
CA THR A 32 -26.22 -13.44 19.89
C THR A 32 -26.55 -12.51 21.06
N GLY A 33 -26.99 -11.28 20.78
CA GLY A 33 -27.20 -10.24 21.79
C GLY A 33 -25.91 -9.73 22.46
N ARG A 34 -24.73 -10.13 21.95
CA ARG A 34 -23.41 -9.84 22.57
C ARG A 34 -22.44 -9.29 21.52
N PRO A 35 -21.53 -8.36 21.88
CA PRO A 35 -20.41 -8.01 21.01
C PRO A 35 -19.52 -9.23 20.75
N ARG A 36 -19.03 -9.42 19.51
CA ARG A 36 -18.19 -10.57 19.13
C ARG A 36 -16.95 -10.73 20.02
N ARG A 37 -16.30 -9.63 20.43
CA ARG A 37 -15.15 -9.69 21.35
C ARG A 37 -15.50 -10.29 22.71
N LYS A 38 -16.67 -9.93 23.24
CA LYS A 38 -17.18 -10.49 24.51
C LYS A 38 -17.54 -11.96 24.34
N LEU A 39 -18.18 -12.32 23.22
CA LEU A 39 -18.46 -13.70 22.87
C LEU A 39 -17.17 -14.54 22.83
N ALA A 40 -16.11 -14.03 22.19
CA ALA A 40 -14.80 -14.68 22.12
C ALA A 40 -14.22 -14.95 23.51
N ALA A 41 -14.26 -13.95 24.39
CA ALA A 41 -13.79 -14.08 25.77
C ALA A 41 -14.62 -15.10 26.58
N GLU A 42 -15.95 -15.10 26.42
CA GLU A 42 -16.84 -16.03 27.13
C GLU A 42 -16.65 -17.49 26.70
N ILE A 43 -16.24 -17.75 25.45
CA ILE A 43 -15.87 -19.09 24.97
C ILE A 43 -14.39 -19.44 25.19
N GLY A 44 -13.63 -18.58 25.89
CA GLY A 44 -12.23 -18.86 26.30
C GLY A 44 -11.15 -18.41 25.32
N PHE A 45 -11.49 -17.61 24.30
CA PHE A 45 -10.59 -17.15 23.24
C PHE A 45 -10.60 -15.62 23.16
N GLU A 46 -10.23 -14.95 24.25
CA GLU A 46 -10.19 -13.49 24.29
C GLU A 46 -9.26 -12.92 23.20
N ASP A 47 -9.79 -11.95 22.43
CA ASP A 47 -9.01 -11.23 21.45
C ASP A 47 -8.13 -10.16 22.12
N LEU A 48 -6.84 -10.47 22.19
CA LEU A 48 -5.77 -9.62 22.72
C LEU A 48 -5.04 -8.83 21.62
N GLY A 49 -5.24 -9.18 20.33
CA GLY A 49 -4.42 -8.72 19.21
C GLY A 49 -4.98 -7.52 18.44
N VAL A 50 -6.31 -7.29 18.46
CA VAL A 50 -7.00 -6.37 17.53
C VAL A 50 -7.31 -4.97 18.12
N GLY A 51 -6.71 -4.62 19.26
CA GLY A 51 -6.96 -3.31 19.88
C GLY A 51 -6.40 -2.13 19.08
N ILE A 52 -7.11 -1.00 19.05
CA ILE A 52 -6.58 0.25 18.47
C ILE A 52 -5.38 0.74 19.31
N PRO A 53 -4.23 1.07 18.72
CA PRO A 53 -3.15 1.75 19.46
C PRO A 53 -3.63 3.09 20.03
N GLU A 54 -3.24 3.43 21.26
CA GLU A 54 -3.64 4.66 21.94
C GLU A 54 -3.32 5.91 21.10
N ALA A 55 -2.15 5.95 20.47
CA ALA A 55 -1.75 7.03 19.58
C ALA A 55 -2.71 7.22 18.38
N ARG A 56 -3.19 6.10 17.81
CA ARG A 56 -4.13 6.09 16.68
C ARG A 56 -5.53 6.53 17.12
N TRP A 57 -5.95 6.09 18.30
CA TRP A 57 -7.20 6.53 18.93
C TRP A 57 -7.19 8.04 19.21
N MET A 58 -6.13 8.54 19.86
CA MET A 58 -5.99 9.97 20.16
C MET A 58 -5.98 10.83 18.90
N ARG A 59 -5.37 10.31 17.82
CA ARG A 59 -5.38 10.96 16.51
C ARG A 59 -6.78 11.00 15.89
N ALA A 60 -7.53 9.90 15.92
CA ALA A 60 -8.90 9.86 15.42
C ALA A 60 -9.82 10.83 16.17
N MET A 61 -9.74 10.85 17.51
CA MET A 61 -10.48 11.80 18.35
C MET A 61 -10.08 13.25 18.06
N THR A 62 -8.82 13.50 17.72
CA THR A 62 -8.34 14.83 17.31
C THR A 62 -8.94 15.23 15.97
N PHE A 63 -8.95 14.33 14.98
CA PHE A 63 -9.56 14.58 13.68
C PHE A 63 -11.06 14.84 13.79
N GLU A 64 -11.79 14.04 14.57
CA GLU A 64 -13.22 14.21 14.80
C GLU A 64 -13.53 15.59 15.43
N ARG A 65 -12.71 16.04 16.39
CA ARG A 65 -12.83 17.40 16.95
C ARG A 65 -12.61 18.49 15.91
N LEU A 66 -11.67 18.31 14.98
CA LEU A 66 -11.44 19.26 13.89
C LEU A 66 -12.62 19.30 12.93
N VAL A 67 -13.24 18.17 12.59
CA VAL A 67 -14.45 18.14 11.74
C VAL A 67 -15.61 18.93 12.36
N ARG A 68 -15.71 18.93 13.70
CA ARG A 68 -16.72 19.69 14.46
C ARG A 68 -16.37 21.17 14.66
N ASP A 69 -15.14 21.58 14.38
CA ASP A 69 -14.76 22.98 14.48
C ASP A 69 -15.57 23.81 13.46
N LYS A 70 -16.04 24.97 13.90
CA LYS A 70 -16.93 25.82 13.10
C LYS A 70 -16.32 26.21 11.75
N ALA A 71 -15.00 26.42 11.69
CA ALA A 71 -14.32 26.78 10.45
C ALA A 71 -14.37 25.61 9.44
N PHE A 72 -14.15 24.38 9.89
CA PHE A 72 -14.15 23.20 9.02
C PHE A 72 -15.56 22.72 8.68
N ALA A 73 -16.50 22.73 9.62
CA ALA A 73 -17.89 22.39 9.35
C ALA A 73 -18.50 23.27 8.24
N SER A 74 -18.18 24.57 8.23
CA SER A 74 -18.58 25.49 7.17
C SER A 74 -17.95 25.14 5.81
N ARG A 75 -16.65 24.80 5.79
CA ARG A 75 -15.94 24.42 4.55
C ARG A 75 -16.43 23.10 3.98
N VAL A 76 -16.61 22.08 4.81
CA VAL A 76 -17.16 20.77 4.43
C VAL A 76 -18.55 20.95 3.81
N THR A 77 -19.43 21.70 4.48
CA THR A 77 -20.79 21.96 4.00
C THR A 77 -20.79 22.68 2.66
N THR A 78 -20.07 23.80 2.54
CA THR A 78 -20.08 24.62 1.31
C THR A 78 -19.42 23.92 0.13
N SER A 79 -18.33 23.19 0.36
CA SER A 79 -17.65 22.41 -0.67
C SER A 79 -18.55 21.30 -1.20
N ALA A 80 -19.20 20.55 -0.30
CA ALA A 80 -20.11 19.47 -0.70
C ALA A 80 -21.34 19.99 -1.47
N VAL A 81 -21.99 21.04 -0.97
CA VAL A 81 -23.16 21.65 -1.62
C VAL A 81 -22.79 22.20 -3.01
N GLY A 82 -21.63 22.85 -3.13
CA GLY A 82 -21.13 23.34 -4.42
C GLY A 82 -20.76 22.24 -5.40
N GLU A 83 -20.13 21.15 -4.92
CA GLU A 83 -19.78 19.98 -5.73
C GLU A 83 -21.01 19.29 -6.33
N LEU A 84 -22.13 19.27 -5.60
CA LEU A 84 -23.40 18.75 -6.08
C LEU A 84 -24.14 19.68 -7.05
N GLY A 85 -23.56 20.85 -7.38
CA GLY A 85 -24.18 21.82 -8.28
C GLY A 85 -25.43 22.48 -7.70
N LEU A 86 -25.57 22.51 -6.38
CA LEU A 86 -26.67 23.19 -5.69
C LEU A 86 -26.40 24.69 -5.57
N ASP A 87 -27.45 25.47 -5.31
CA ASP A 87 -27.34 26.91 -5.07
C ASP A 87 -26.47 27.21 -3.84
N ARG A 88 -25.74 28.34 -3.89
CA ARG A 88 -24.93 28.81 -2.76
C ARG A 88 -25.83 29.07 -1.55
N PRO A 89 -25.56 28.45 -0.39
CA PRO A 89 -26.34 28.71 0.81
C PRO A 89 -26.09 30.13 1.33
N THR A 90 -27.13 30.77 1.85
CA THR A 90 -27.04 32.12 2.43
C THR A 90 -26.19 32.16 3.70
N SER A 91 -26.20 31.07 4.48
CA SER A 91 -25.30 30.82 5.61
C SER A 91 -25.24 29.33 5.94
N VAL A 92 -24.26 28.93 6.76
CA VAL A 92 -24.13 27.57 7.32
C VAL A 92 -24.43 27.60 8.81
N VAL A 93 -25.35 26.74 9.24
CA VAL A 93 -25.72 26.52 10.64
C VAL A 93 -25.21 25.15 11.09
N THR A 94 -24.59 25.06 12.26
CA THR A 94 -24.11 23.80 12.84
C THR A 94 -24.95 23.41 14.06
N LEU A 95 -25.37 22.16 14.15
CA LEU A 95 -26.08 21.57 15.28
C LEU A 95 -25.41 20.28 15.73
N ASP A 96 -25.55 19.91 17.00
CA ASP A 96 -25.10 18.62 17.54
C ASP A 96 -26.27 18.00 18.31
N VAL A 97 -26.69 16.80 17.91
CA VAL A 97 -27.84 16.09 18.49
C VAL A 97 -27.44 14.98 19.45
N ARG A 98 -26.13 14.77 19.68
CA ARG A 98 -25.56 13.88 20.72
C ARG A 98 -26.09 12.45 20.70
N VAL A 99 -26.21 11.85 19.50
CA VAL A 99 -26.64 10.45 19.30
C VAL A 99 -28.00 10.20 19.96
N ASP A 100 -29.01 10.97 19.54
CA ASP A 100 -30.37 10.89 20.08
C ASP A 100 -31.38 11.02 18.94
N ALA A 101 -32.21 10.00 18.74
CA ALA A 101 -33.15 9.93 17.63
C ALA A 101 -34.24 11.02 17.68
N GLU A 102 -34.72 11.39 18.87
CA GLU A 102 -35.72 12.45 19.05
C GLU A 102 -35.15 13.83 18.72
N LYS A 103 -33.93 14.10 19.19
CA LYS A 103 -33.21 15.33 18.85
C LYS A 103 -32.86 15.38 17.37
N THR A 104 -32.51 14.24 16.77
CA THR A 104 -32.23 14.12 15.34
C THR A 104 -33.44 14.53 14.52
N ALA A 105 -34.62 13.96 14.79
CA ALA A 105 -35.86 14.30 14.07
C ALA A 105 -36.23 15.79 14.22
N SER A 106 -36.12 16.32 15.44
CA SER A 106 -36.38 17.74 15.72
C SER A 106 -35.41 18.67 14.96
N ALA A 107 -34.13 18.32 14.92
CA ALA A 107 -33.11 19.07 14.20
C ALA A 107 -33.32 19.04 12.68
N LEU A 108 -33.73 17.88 12.12
CA LEU A 108 -34.07 17.75 10.70
C LEU A 108 -35.24 18.65 10.31
N SER A 109 -36.31 18.69 11.10
CA SER A 109 -37.46 19.56 10.84
C SER A 109 -37.04 21.04 10.83
N ALA A 110 -36.27 21.48 11.82
CA ALA A 110 -35.77 22.85 11.87
C ALA A 110 -34.80 23.17 10.70
N ALA A 111 -33.98 22.20 10.29
CA ALA A 111 -33.06 22.34 9.17
C ALA A 111 -33.80 22.42 7.82
N HIS A 112 -34.86 21.63 7.63
CA HIS A 112 -35.74 21.70 6.47
C HIS A 112 -36.34 23.09 6.31
N ASP A 113 -36.92 23.63 7.37
CA ASP A 113 -37.54 24.96 7.37
C ASP A 113 -36.51 26.06 7.03
N ARG A 114 -35.29 25.96 7.57
CA ARG A 114 -34.19 26.89 7.24
C ARG A 114 -33.79 26.80 5.77
N ALA A 115 -33.59 25.59 5.25
CA ALA A 115 -33.21 25.36 3.86
C ALA A 115 -34.26 25.92 2.89
N VAL A 116 -35.55 25.62 3.13
CA VAL A 116 -36.63 26.02 2.23
C VAL A 116 -36.96 27.51 2.33
N ARG A 117 -37.05 28.07 3.54
CA ARG A 117 -37.52 29.46 3.73
C ARG A 117 -36.41 30.50 3.61
N LYS A 118 -35.17 30.14 3.96
CA LYS A 118 -34.05 31.09 4.06
C LYS A 118 -32.88 30.77 3.12
N GLY A 119 -32.90 29.61 2.46
CA GLY A 119 -31.78 29.15 1.65
C GLY A 119 -30.52 28.85 2.46
N GLU A 120 -30.65 28.58 3.76
CA GLU A 120 -29.52 28.25 4.64
C GLU A 120 -29.19 26.75 4.55
N ALA A 121 -27.91 26.37 4.65
CA ALA A 121 -27.52 24.98 4.83
C ALA A 121 -27.33 24.67 6.32
N THR A 122 -27.77 23.50 6.78
CA THR A 122 -27.53 23.05 8.16
C THR A 122 -26.70 21.78 8.17
N LEU A 123 -25.58 21.78 8.90
CA LEU A 123 -24.81 20.57 9.23
C LEU A 123 -25.20 20.11 10.63
N ILE A 124 -25.65 18.86 10.76
CA ILE A 124 -26.08 18.25 12.02
C ILE A 124 -25.09 17.13 12.37
N HIS A 125 -24.39 17.25 13.48
CA HIS A 125 -23.44 16.26 14.00
C HIS A 125 -24.11 15.21 14.87
N GLN A 126 -23.56 14.00 14.84
CA GLN A 126 -23.94 12.85 15.64
C GLN A 126 -25.43 12.45 15.58
N PRO A 127 -26.08 12.39 14.39
CA PRO A 127 -27.42 11.82 14.26
C PRO A 127 -27.47 10.37 14.73
N ALA A 128 -28.64 9.96 15.24
CA ALA A 128 -28.94 8.57 15.58
C ALA A 128 -30.22 8.13 14.88
N LEU A 129 -30.19 6.94 14.28
CA LEU A 129 -31.26 6.42 13.44
C LEU A 129 -31.55 4.96 13.80
N PRO A 130 -32.81 4.51 13.71
CA PRO A 130 -33.09 3.09 13.79
C PRO A 130 -32.43 2.35 12.61
N PHE A 131 -32.00 1.12 12.83
CA PHE A 131 -31.54 0.25 11.75
C PHE A 131 -32.66 0.05 10.71
N PRO A 132 -32.37 0.04 9.40
CA PRO A 132 -33.39 -0.13 8.36
C PRO A 132 -34.27 -1.37 8.60
N GLY A 133 -35.58 -1.15 8.78
CA GLY A 133 -36.57 -2.22 9.04
C GLY A 133 -36.77 -2.61 10.51
N PHE A 134 -36.10 -1.96 11.46
CA PHE A 134 -36.21 -2.21 12.91
C PHE A 134 -36.70 -0.98 13.70
N GLU A 135 -37.38 -0.03 13.04
CA GLU A 135 -37.98 1.10 13.72
C GLU A 135 -38.95 0.63 14.83
N GLY A 136 -38.75 1.12 16.05
CA GLY A 136 -39.56 0.74 17.23
C GLY A 136 -39.18 -0.58 17.89
N LYS A 137 -38.10 -1.25 17.45
CA LYS A 137 -37.50 -2.42 18.13
C LYS A 137 -36.20 -2.01 18.82
N ASP A 138 -35.81 -2.74 19.87
CA ASP A 138 -34.49 -2.60 20.51
C ASP A 138 -33.41 -3.18 19.56
N ALA A 139 -32.98 -2.36 18.60
CA ALA A 139 -31.92 -2.68 17.64
C ALA A 139 -30.83 -1.59 17.66
N THR A 140 -29.61 -1.94 17.27
CA THR A 140 -28.47 -1.01 17.22
C THR A 140 -28.77 0.15 16.29
N GLU A 141 -28.59 1.38 16.78
CA GLU A 141 -28.77 2.58 15.97
C GLU A 141 -27.66 2.70 14.89
N VAL A 142 -28.05 3.16 13.71
CA VAL A 142 -27.11 3.65 12.69
C VAL A 142 -26.72 5.07 13.07
N LYS A 143 -25.40 5.32 13.14
CA LYS A 143 -24.82 6.57 13.66
C LYS A 143 -23.87 7.19 12.63
N PRO A 144 -24.37 7.89 11.60
CA PRO A 144 -23.53 8.72 10.75
C PRO A 144 -22.86 9.82 11.58
N ASP A 145 -21.63 10.23 11.26
CA ASP A 145 -20.98 11.31 12.00
C ASP A 145 -21.67 12.66 11.81
N TYR A 146 -22.22 12.93 10.61
CA TYR A 146 -22.98 14.14 10.33
C TYR A 146 -23.93 14.01 9.13
N VAL A 147 -24.84 14.98 8.98
CA VAL A 147 -25.64 15.18 7.77
C VAL A 147 -25.69 16.64 7.38
N VAL A 148 -25.77 16.91 6.08
CA VAL A 148 -25.99 18.25 5.52
C VAL A 148 -27.39 18.33 4.94
N VAL A 149 -28.16 19.32 5.40
CA VAL A 149 -29.47 19.66 4.85
C VAL A 149 -29.35 20.97 4.05
N ALA A 150 -29.71 20.93 2.76
CA ALA A 150 -29.60 22.07 1.84
C ALA A 150 -30.86 22.22 0.97
N SER A 151 -31.07 23.39 0.37
CA SER A 151 -32.23 23.66 -0.48
C SER A 151 -32.18 22.87 -1.80
N LYS A 152 -33.36 22.50 -2.32
CA LYS A 152 -33.54 21.96 -3.67
C LYS A 152 -33.70 23.02 -4.77
N ALA A 153 -33.82 24.31 -4.38
CA ALA A 153 -34.09 25.39 -5.33
C ALA A 153 -33.03 25.45 -6.47
N GLY A 154 -33.44 25.96 -7.63
CA GLY A 154 -32.61 26.04 -8.84
C GLY A 154 -32.59 24.76 -9.69
N SER A 155 -32.33 23.58 -9.09
CA SER A 155 -32.08 22.32 -9.83
C SER A 155 -32.98 21.13 -9.46
N GLY A 156 -33.78 21.18 -8.38
CA GLY A 156 -34.55 20.02 -7.87
C GLY A 156 -35.98 20.28 -7.37
N GLY A 157 -36.53 21.48 -7.55
CA GLY A 157 -37.91 21.82 -7.14
C GLY A 157 -38.05 22.35 -5.70
N SER A 158 -39.27 22.34 -5.14
CA SER A 158 -39.54 22.80 -3.76
C SER A 158 -39.22 21.72 -2.73
N GLY A 159 -38.38 22.04 -1.74
CA GLY A 159 -38.03 21.14 -0.63
C GLY A 159 -36.55 21.21 -0.25
N SER A 160 -36.04 20.19 0.44
CA SER A 160 -34.63 20.11 0.86
C SER A 160 -34.00 18.77 0.51
N TRP A 161 -32.70 18.77 0.23
CA TRP A 161 -31.86 17.59 0.16
C TRP A 161 -31.31 17.26 1.55
N LEU A 162 -31.22 15.97 1.87
CA LEU A 162 -30.45 15.42 2.99
C LEU A 162 -29.27 14.66 2.42
N ILE A 163 -28.06 15.12 2.70
CA ILE A 163 -26.81 14.54 2.22
C ILE A 163 -26.12 13.92 3.43
N VAL A 164 -25.93 12.61 3.41
CA VAL A 164 -25.31 11.89 4.53
C VAL A 164 -23.80 12.03 4.47
N GLY A 165 -23.17 12.20 5.62
CA GLY A 165 -21.73 12.26 5.72
C GLY A 165 -21.15 11.44 6.86
N ASP A 166 -19.89 11.06 6.69
CA ASP A 166 -19.08 10.39 7.70
C ASP A 166 -17.68 11.00 7.77
N ALA A 167 -16.96 10.83 8.88
CA ALA A 167 -15.61 11.36 9.08
C ALA A 167 -14.63 10.22 9.37
N LYS A 168 -13.57 10.11 8.56
CA LYS A 168 -12.59 9.02 8.68
C LYS A 168 -11.15 9.53 8.69
N ASP A 169 -10.41 9.18 9.73
CA ASP A 169 -8.98 9.50 9.87
C ASP A 169 -8.11 8.55 9.03
N TYR A 170 -8.32 8.56 7.72
CA TYR A 170 -7.49 7.78 6.81
C TYR A 170 -6.09 8.38 6.71
N GLU A 171 -5.09 7.54 6.94
CA GLU A 171 -3.71 7.93 6.64
C GLU A 171 -3.56 8.11 5.14
N ARG A 172 -3.16 9.32 4.74
CA ARG A 172 -2.65 9.56 3.40
C ARG A 172 -1.24 8.99 3.30
N VAL A 173 -1.11 7.90 2.57
CA VAL A 173 0.18 7.39 2.12
C VAL A 173 0.41 8.01 0.74
N ARG A 174 1.44 8.85 0.63
CA ARG A 174 1.72 9.70 -0.55
C ARG A 174 0.56 10.67 -0.83
N SER A 175 0.30 10.98 -2.10
CA SER A 175 -0.70 11.98 -2.52
C SER A 175 -2.17 11.54 -2.40
N ARG A 176 -2.45 10.28 -2.02
CA ARG A 176 -3.80 9.69 -2.07
C ARG A 176 -4.14 8.91 -0.80
N ILE A 177 -5.43 8.67 -0.64
CA ILE A 177 -5.96 7.67 0.29
C ILE A 177 -6.12 6.38 -0.50
N ASP A 178 -5.93 5.24 0.13
CA ASP A 178 -6.16 3.94 -0.48
C ASP A 178 -7.63 3.78 -0.93
N ASP A 179 -7.85 3.29 -2.15
CA ASP A 179 -9.19 3.20 -2.74
C ASP A 179 -10.09 2.23 -1.95
N GLY A 180 -9.53 1.15 -1.38
CA GLY A 180 -10.26 0.21 -0.53
C GLY A 180 -10.76 0.86 0.76
N ARG A 181 -9.96 1.75 1.36
CA ARG A 181 -10.39 2.55 2.53
C ARG A 181 -11.50 3.52 2.16
N MET A 182 -11.39 4.22 1.03
CA MET A 182 -12.45 5.14 0.56
C MET A 182 -13.77 4.39 0.34
N LEU A 183 -13.73 3.23 -0.32
CA LEU A 183 -14.89 2.37 -0.54
C LEU A 183 -15.57 1.99 0.78
N LYS A 184 -14.78 1.54 1.77
CA LYS A 184 -15.30 1.20 3.11
C LYS A 184 -16.04 2.38 3.75
N GLY A 185 -15.44 3.57 3.73
CA GLY A 185 -16.08 4.78 4.25
C GLY A 185 -17.39 5.12 3.54
N PHE A 186 -17.45 5.01 2.21
CA PHE A 186 -18.68 5.29 1.46
C PHE A 186 -19.77 4.23 1.64
N LEU A 187 -19.43 2.97 1.93
CA LEU A 187 -20.42 1.96 2.33
C LEU A 187 -21.11 2.31 3.67
N GLN A 188 -20.38 2.92 4.62
CA GLN A 188 -20.99 3.43 5.85
C GLN A 188 -21.91 4.62 5.59
N VAL A 189 -21.48 5.55 4.74
CA VAL A 189 -22.30 6.69 4.30
C VAL A 189 -23.58 6.19 3.61
N ALA A 190 -23.47 5.17 2.78
CA ALA A 190 -24.60 4.52 2.10
C ALA A 190 -25.56 3.83 3.09
N LEU A 191 -25.06 3.16 4.13
CA LEU A 191 -25.90 2.62 5.21
C LEU A 191 -26.67 3.72 5.94
N GLY A 192 -26.02 4.84 6.25
CA GLY A 192 -26.70 6.02 6.81
C GLY A 192 -27.79 6.55 5.88
N ALA A 193 -27.51 6.64 4.57
CA ALA A 193 -28.47 7.07 3.57
C ALA A 193 -29.69 6.14 3.46
N GLU A 194 -29.48 4.82 3.49
CA GLU A 194 -30.56 3.83 3.51
C GLU A 194 -31.37 3.90 4.82
N ALA A 195 -30.71 4.13 5.97
CA ALA A 195 -31.40 4.32 7.25
C ALA A 195 -32.30 5.55 7.24
N PHE A 196 -31.82 6.71 6.76
CA PHE A 196 -32.67 7.88 6.60
C PHE A 196 -33.81 7.64 5.61
N GLN A 197 -33.54 6.97 4.49
CA GLN A 197 -34.55 6.71 3.46
C GLN A 197 -35.70 5.83 3.99
N ALA A 198 -35.39 4.90 4.90
CA ALA A 198 -36.36 4.00 5.52
C ALA A 198 -37.07 4.60 6.75
N TRP A 199 -36.55 5.69 7.32
CA TRP A 199 -37.01 6.21 8.60
C TRP A 199 -38.28 7.07 8.45
N SER A 200 -39.34 6.71 9.17
CA SER A 200 -40.65 7.37 9.08
C SER A 200 -40.66 8.86 9.51
N ARG A 201 -39.62 9.30 10.23
CA ARG A 201 -39.55 10.64 10.84
C ARG A 201 -38.79 11.67 10.00
N VAL A 202 -38.34 11.31 8.81
CA VAL A 202 -37.77 12.29 7.87
C VAL A 202 -38.90 13.25 7.42
N PRO A 203 -38.70 14.59 7.47
CA PRO A 203 -39.73 15.54 7.08
C PRO A 203 -40.25 15.37 5.65
N ASP A 204 -41.53 15.63 5.44
CA ASP A 204 -42.14 15.65 4.10
C ASP A 204 -41.37 16.60 3.16
N ASN A 205 -41.20 16.19 1.90
CA ASN A 205 -40.42 16.91 0.87
C ASN A 205 -38.91 17.06 1.16
N MET A 206 -38.39 16.46 2.23
CA MET A 206 -36.96 16.19 2.38
C MET A 206 -36.63 14.86 1.69
N THR A 207 -35.63 14.87 0.80
CA THR A 207 -35.22 13.65 0.08
C THR A 207 -33.75 13.38 0.34
N VAL A 208 -33.41 12.11 0.57
CA VAL A 208 -32.01 11.67 0.69
C VAL A 208 -31.35 11.79 -0.67
N HIS A 209 -30.21 12.47 -0.74
CA HIS A 209 -29.48 12.68 -1.99
C HIS A 209 -28.87 11.36 -2.50
N THR A 210 -28.61 11.27 -3.81
CA THR A 210 -27.92 10.11 -4.41
C THR A 210 -26.42 10.09 -4.12
N HIS A 211 -25.89 11.17 -3.57
CA HIS A 211 -24.47 11.33 -3.25
C HIS A 211 -24.28 11.49 -1.75
N GLY A 212 -23.10 11.12 -1.27
CA GLY A 212 -22.69 11.22 0.13
C GLY A 212 -21.38 11.96 0.29
N ILE A 213 -21.01 12.26 1.53
CA ILE A 213 -19.81 13.02 1.87
C ILE A 213 -18.92 12.19 2.79
N LEU A 214 -17.63 12.14 2.48
CA LEU A 214 -16.62 11.64 3.40
C LEU A 214 -15.67 12.78 3.78
N ALA A 215 -15.60 13.09 5.07
CA ALA A 215 -14.61 14.02 5.60
C ALA A 215 -13.34 13.25 5.93
N VAL A 216 -12.25 13.57 5.23
CA VAL A 216 -10.96 12.89 5.37
C VAL A 216 -9.82 13.90 5.59
N PRO A 217 -8.69 13.52 6.20
CA PRO A 217 -7.52 14.38 6.28
C PRO A 217 -7.07 14.84 4.89
N ARG A 218 -6.90 16.16 4.71
CA ARG A 218 -6.32 16.81 3.52
C ARG A 218 -4.81 16.62 3.49
N ASN A 219 -4.16 16.75 4.64
CA ASN A 219 -2.71 16.76 4.80
C ASN A 219 -2.25 16.08 6.10
N ALA A 220 -0.94 16.07 6.34
CA ALA A 220 -0.34 15.48 7.54
C ALA A 220 -0.72 16.17 8.86
N PHE A 221 -1.44 17.31 8.81
CA PHE A 221 -1.89 18.10 9.96
C PHE A 221 -3.36 17.86 10.31
N LEU A 222 -3.97 16.82 9.71
CA LEU A 222 -5.35 16.40 9.96
C LEU A 222 -6.42 17.44 9.58
N GLN A 223 -6.10 18.41 8.73
CA GLN A 223 -7.11 19.38 8.27
C GLN A 223 -8.19 18.67 7.44
N PRO A 224 -9.48 18.75 7.80
CA PRO A 224 -10.54 18.07 7.07
C PRO A 224 -10.75 18.59 5.64
N MET A 225 -11.03 17.68 4.71
CA MET A 225 -11.54 17.96 3.37
C MET A 225 -12.73 17.06 3.07
N ALA A 226 -13.74 17.59 2.38
CA ALA A 226 -14.88 16.82 1.89
C ALA A 226 -14.53 16.12 0.57
N VAL A 227 -14.82 14.82 0.49
CA VAL A 227 -14.88 14.05 -0.75
C VAL A 227 -16.34 13.68 -0.96
N VAL A 228 -16.90 14.01 -2.13
CA VAL A 228 -18.28 13.67 -2.48
C VAL A 228 -18.29 12.57 -3.52
N GLU A 229 -19.14 11.57 -3.31
CA GLU A 229 -19.25 10.43 -4.22
C GLU A 229 -20.70 10.03 -4.45
N ASP A 230 -20.95 9.46 -5.63
CA ASP A 230 -22.24 8.86 -5.98
C ASP A 230 -22.43 7.53 -5.25
N LEU A 231 -23.49 7.44 -4.46
CA LEU A 231 -23.76 6.29 -3.62
C LEU A 231 -24.62 5.23 -4.29
N ARG A 232 -24.97 5.34 -5.59
CA ARG A 232 -25.89 4.39 -6.23
C ARG A 232 -25.46 2.93 -6.05
N ASP A 233 -24.24 2.60 -6.46
CA ASP A 233 -23.70 1.24 -6.38
C ASP A 233 -23.52 0.81 -4.92
N HIS A 234 -22.97 1.71 -4.08
CA HIS A 234 -22.80 1.52 -2.64
C HIS A 234 -24.12 1.17 -1.92
N ARG A 235 -25.21 1.88 -2.27
CA ARG A 235 -26.54 1.68 -1.69
C ARG A 235 -27.18 0.37 -2.13
N GLU A 236 -26.93 -0.08 -3.36
CA GLU A 236 -27.37 -1.39 -3.83
C GLU A 236 -26.72 -2.53 -3.02
N GLU A 237 -25.40 -2.45 -2.83
CA GLU A 237 -24.67 -3.40 -1.99
C GLU A 237 -25.17 -3.39 -0.54
N VAL A 238 -25.32 -2.21 0.07
CA VAL A 238 -25.85 -2.07 1.43
C VAL A 238 -27.25 -2.68 1.56
N ARG A 239 -28.17 -2.44 0.61
CA ARG A 239 -29.52 -3.03 0.66
C ARG A 239 -29.48 -4.55 0.64
N MET A 240 -28.64 -5.12 -0.23
CA MET A 240 -28.46 -6.57 -0.31
C MET A 240 -27.99 -7.13 1.04
N ARG A 241 -26.98 -6.50 1.67
CA ARG A 241 -26.41 -6.92 2.95
C ARG A 241 -27.36 -6.76 4.12
N VAL A 242 -28.14 -5.67 4.15
CA VAL A 242 -29.20 -5.47 5.14
C VAL A 242 -30.27 -6.56 5.02
N ALA A 243 -30.66 -6.93 3.80
CA ALA A 243 -31.62 -8.01 3.58
C ALA A 243 -31.08 -9.39 4.02
N GLU A 244 -29.82 -9.68 3.72
CA GLU A 244 -29.11 -10.90 4.16
C GLU A 244 -29.11 -11.02 5.69
N ARG A 245 -28.63 -9.97 6.40
CA ARG A 245 -28.60 -9.97 7.87
C ARG A 245 -29.98 -10.14 8.51
N ARG A 246 -31.03 -9.58 7.89
CA ARG A 246 -32.40 -9.76 8.36
C ARG A 246 -32.87 -11.21 8.22
N ALA A 247 -32.63 -11.82 7.06
CA ALA A 247 -32.98 -13.21 6.83
C ALA A 247 -32.26 -14.15 7.82
N GLU A 248 -30.99 -13.89 8.11
CA GLU A 248 -30.22 -14.68 9.07
C GLU A 248 -30.69 -14.49 10.51
N ALA A 249 -30.98 -13.25 10.93
CA ALA A 249 -31.55 -12.99 12.24
C ALA A 249 -32.94 -13.62 12.43
N GLU A 250 -33.76 -13.67 11.38
CA GLU A 250 -35.07 -14.36 11.41
C GLU A 250 -34.93 -15.89 11.42
N ALA A 251 -33.86 -16.44 10.82
CA ALA A 251 -33.61 -17.88 10.76
C ALA A 251 -32.89 -18.43 12.01
N ALA A 252 -32.14 -17.60 12.73
CA ALA A 252 -31.36 -18.03 13.89
C ALA A 252 -32.27 -18.46 15.06
N GLN A 253 -32.06 -19.68 15.56
CA GLN A 253 -32.67 -20.20 16.78
C GLN A 253 -31.56 -20.34 17.83
N LEU A 254 -31.40 -19.33 18.69
CA LEU A 254 -30.52 -19.40 19.85
C LEU A 254 -31.42 -19.57 21.08
N GLU A 255 -31.49 -20.77 21.66
CA GLU A 255 -32.23 -20.97 22.92
C GLU A 255 -31.40 -20.51 24.12
N GLU A 256 -32.03 -20.03 25.20
CA GLU A 256 -31.31 -19.53 26.38
C GLU A 256 -30.44 -20.61 27.07
N ASP A 257 -30.75 -21.89 26.85
CA ASP A 257 -30.07 -23.04 27.44
C ASP A 257 -28.94 -23.63 26.54
N ASP A 258 -28.73 -23.10 25.33
CA ASP A 258 -27.67 -23.59 24.45
C ASP A 258 -26.28 -23.21 24.98
N ALA A 259 -25.37 -24.18 24.99
CA ALA A 259 -23.96 -23.89 25.24
C ALA A 259 -23.42 -23.05 24.07
N LEU A 260 -23.16 -21.77 24.31
CA LEU A 260 -22.68 -20.83 23.28
C LEU A 260 -21.46 -21.33 22.51
N SER A 261 -20.60 -22.12 23.15
CA SER A 261 -19.46 -22.76 22.49
C SER A 261 -19.90 -23.74 21.39
N ASP A 262 -20.94 -24.54 21.65
CA ASP A 262 -21.50 -25.49 20.68
C ASP A 262 -22.22 -24.73 19.55
N TYR A 263 -22.89 -23.63 19.90
CA TYR A 263 -23.45 -22.72 18.90
C TYR A 263 -22.36 -22.08 18.02
N VAL A 264 -21.22 -21.64 18.54
CA VAL A 264 -20.18 -21.06 17.66
C VAL A 264 -19.51 -22.16 16.82
N ALA A 265 -19.29 -23.35 17.40
CA ALA A 265 -18.65 -24.47 16.72
C ALA A 265 -19.46 -25.02 15.53
N HIS A 266 -20.81 -25.08 15.63
CA HIS A 266 -21.62 -25.60 14.51
C HIS A 266 -21.62 -24.69 13.28
N LEU A 267 -21.27 -23.40 13.42
CA LEU A 267 -21.17 -22.47 12.30
C LEU A 267 -19.89 -22.72 11.52
N THR A 268 -19.98 -22.92 10.21
CA THR A 268 -18.79 -23.13 9.35
C THR A 268 -17.98 -21.85 9.19
N ALA A 269 -16.68 -21.90 9.50
CA ALA A 269 -15.75 -20.82 9.23
C ALA A 269 -15.10 -20.96 7.85
N THR A 270 -15.06 -19.87 7.07
CA THR A 270 -14.23 -19.76 5.87
C THR A 270 -12.90 -19.13 6.25
N PHE A 271 -12.12 -19.82 7.09
CA PHE A 271 -10.87 -19.29 7.62
C PHE A 271 -9.87 -19.02 6.49
N ASP A 272 -9.27 -17.84 6.54
CA ASP A 272 -8.17 -17.40 5.69
C ASP A 272 -7.23 -16.53 6.55
N PRO A 273 -5.98 -16.95 6.79
CA PRO A 273 -5.05 -16.21 7.63
C PRO A 273 -4.70 -14.82 7.09
N ALA A 274 -4.87 -14.55 5.78
CA ALA A 274 -4.58 -13.23 5.22
C ALA A 274 -5.64 -12.19 5.56
N THR A 275 -6.92 -12.59 5.59
CA THR A 275 -8.04 -11.69 5.82
C THR A 275 -8.54 -11.74 7.27
N CYS A 276 -8.50 -12.91 7.92
CA CYS A 276 -9.14 -13.15 9.22
C CYS A 276 -8.47 -12.48 10.42
N THR A 277 -7.27 -11.90 10.29
CA THR A 277 -6.51 -11.34 11.44
C THR A 277 -7.22 -10.21 12.19
N THR A 278 -8.19 -9.52 11.56
CA THR A 278 -9.02 -8.49 12.20
C THR A 278 -10.32 -9.03 12.80
N CYS A 279 -10.62 -10.31 12.61
CA CYS A 279 -11.83 -10.93 13.12
C CYS A 279 -11.65 -11.32 14.60
N ASN A 280 -12.59 -10.91 15.46
CA ASN A 280 -12.58 -11.30 16.88
C ASN A 280 -12.66 -12.82 17.12
N MET A 281 -13.09 -13.61 16.12
CA MET A 281 -13.14 -15.08 16.19
C MET A 281 -11.87 -15.75 15.65
N PHE A 282 -10.86 -14.99 15.22
CA PHE A 282 -9.64 -15.49 14.59
C PHE A 282 -8.94 -16.56 15.44
N SER A 283 -8.66 -16.24 16.72
CA SER A 283 -7.97 -17.16 17.63
C SER A 283 -8.74 -18.46 17.85
N PHE A 284 -10.07 -18.38 17.98
CA PHE A 284 -10.95 -19.55 18.10
C PHE A 284 -10.86 -20.44 16.84
N CYS A 285 -11.06 -19.84 15.66
CA CYS A 285 -11.03 -20.59 14.40
C CYS A 285 -9.65 -21.20 14.12
N ARG A 286 -8.57 -20.47 14.41
CA ARG A 286 -7.20 -20.95 14.26
C ARG A 286 -6.91 -22.13 15.19
N GLU A 287 -7.34 -22.05 16.45
CA GLU A 287 -7.16 -23.13 17.40
C GLU A 287 -7.95 -24.39 17.02
N GLU A 288 -9.17 -24.22 16.49
CA GLU A 288 -9.98 -25.32 15.96
C GLU A 288 -9.22 -26.09 14.86
N LEU A 289 -8.62 -25.37 13.91
CA LEU A 289 -7.78 -25.97 12.86
C LEU A 289 -6.53 -26.64 13.42
N ARG A 290 -5.86 -26.00 14.39
CA ARG A 290 -4.61 -26.51 14.99
C ARG A 290 -4.80 -27.80 15.78
N LYS A 291 -5.99 -28.00 16.37
CA LYS A 291 -6.39 -29.21 17.11
C LYS A 291 -6.90 -30.34 16.22
N SER A 292 -7.20 -30.05 14.96
CA SER A 292 -7.69 -31.06 14.03
C SER A 292 -6.57 -32.00 13.58
N ASP A 293 -6.90 -33.28 13.45
CA ASP A 293 -6.05 -34.29 12.84
C ASP A 293 -6.32 -34.45 11.33
N ASP A 294 -7.25 -33.66 10.74
CA ASP A 294 -7.52 -33.68 9.30
C ASP A 294 -6.40 -32.94 8.54
N PRO A 295 -5.70 -33.61 7.60
CA PRO A 295 -4.71 -32.96 6.73
C PRO A 295 -5.25 -31.73 5.99
N ASP A 296 -6.53 -31.71 5.63
CA ASP A 296 -7.11 -30.58 4.89
C ASP A 296 -7.15 -29.31 5.76
N ASP A 297 -7.26 -29.44 7.09
CA ASP A 297 -7.29 -28.31 8.03
C ASP A 297 -5.94 -27.61 8.15
N LEU A 298 -4.82 -28.34 7.99
CA LEU A 298 -3.49 -27.72 7.87
C LEU A 298 -3.40 -26.85 6.61
N LEU A 299 -3.95 -27.31 5.48
CA LEU A 299 -3.97 -26.53 4.24
C LEU A 299 -4.83 -25.27 4.40
N VAL A 300 -5.93 -25.35 5.17
CA VAL A 300 -6.74 -24.17 5.52
C VAL A 300 -5.95 -23.22 6.42
N GLU A 301 -5.27 -23.74 7.46
CA GLU A 301 -4.49 -22.94 8.41
C GLU A 301 -3.43 -22.10 7.72
N ILE A 302 -2.69 -22.67 6.76
CA ILE A 302 -1.62 -21.98 6.03
C ILE A 302 -2.14 -21.14 4.84
N GLY A 303 -3.46 -21.08 4.63
CA GLY A 303 -4.09 -20.20 3.64
C GLY A 303 -4.07 -20.71 2.21
N ILE A 304 -4.08 -22.03 1.99
CA ILE A 304 -4.21 -22.61 0.65
C ILE A 304 -5.62 -22.38 0.10
N ASP A 305 -5.69 -21.92 -1.15
CA ASP A 305 -6.95 -21.73 -1.87
C ASP A 305 -7.77 -23.04 -1.91
N PRO A 306 -9.10 -23.00 -1.63
CA PRO A 306 -9.97 -24.17 -1.67
C PRO A 306 -9.84 -25.03 -2.93
N ALA A 307 -9.64 -24.43 -4.10
CA ALA A 307 -9.51 -25.15 -5.36
C ALA A 307 -8.24 -26.00 -5.46
N MET A 308 -7.23 -25.71 -4.66
CA MET A 308 -5.92 -26.39 -4.69
C MET A 308 -5.77 -27.49 -3.64
N ARG A 309 -6.60 -27.50 -2.58
CA ARG A 309 -6.41 -28.38 -1.41
C ARG A 309 -6.42 -29.86 -1.77
N ALA A 310 -7.37 -30.29 -2.61
CA ALA A 310 -7.47 -31.69 -3.04
C ALA A 310 -6.22 -32.17 -3.81
N HIS A 311 -5.57 -31.29 -4.58
CA HIS A 311 -4.35 -31.61 -5.30
C HIS A 311 -3.13 -31.70 -4.38
N LEU A 312 -3.11 -30.93 -3.29
CA LEU A 312 -1.97 -30.83 -2.36
C LEU A 312 -2.05 -31.84 -1.21
N ARG A 313 -3.22 -32.39 -0.91
CA ARG A 313 -3.41 -33.40 0.14
C ARG A 313 -2.40 -34.57 0.12
N PRO A 314 -2.01 -35.13 -1.05
CA PRO A 314 -0.98 -36.17 -1.10
C PRO A 314 0.36 -35.76 -0.50
N LEU A 315 0.76 -34.48 -0.58
CA LEU A 315 2.03 -33.98 -0.04
C LEU A 315 2.12 -34.09 1.48
N ILE A 316 0.98 -34.07 2.18
CA ILE A 316 0.96 -34.17 3.64
C ILE A 316 1.30 -35.60 4.08
N ALA A 317 0.86 -36.60 3.31
CA ALA A 317 1.15 -38.00 3.58
C ALA A 317 2.56 -38.41 3.09
N ASP A 318 2.99 -37.84 1.96
CA ASP A 318 4.29 -38.09 1.35
C ASP A 318 4.87 -36.78 0.78
N PRO A 319 5.86 -36.16 1.45
CA PRO A 319 6.48 -34.92 0.98
C PRO A 319 7.07 -34.98 -0.43
N GLU A 320 7.41 -36.18 -0.92
CA GLU A 320 7.98 -36.42 -2.25
C GLU A 320 6.91 -36.62 -3.33
N ALA A 321 5.62 -36.63 -2.98
CA ALA A 321 4.54 -36.78 -3.94
C ALA A 321 4.59 -35.68 -5.01
N GLN A 322 4.45 -36.08 -6.27
CA GLN A 322 4.28 -35.15 -7.38
C GLN A 322 2.81 -34.77 -7.51
N VAL A 323 2.52 -33.47 -7.51
CA VAL A 323 1.15 -32.95 -7.50
C VAL A 323 0.97 -31.86 -8.57
N PRO A 324 -0.22 -31.76 -9.18
CA PRO A 324 -0.50 -30.77 -10.23
C PRO A 324 -0.84 -29.40 -9.61
N ALA A 325 0.15 -28.75 -9.00
CA ALA A 325 0.01 -27.44 -8.36
C ALA A 325 1.22 -26.53 -8.67
N PRO A 326 1.07 -25.19 -8.58
CA PRO A 326 2.18 -24.26 -8.75
C PRO A 326 3.36 -24.59 -7.82
N GLU A 327 4.58 -24.48 -8.35
CA GLU A 327 5.79 -24.92 -7.66
C GLU A 327 6.02 -24.16 -6.34
N SER A 328 5.71 -22.86 -6.31
CA SER A 328 5.79 -22.05 -5.10
C SER A 328 4.86 -22.55 -3.97
N ILE A 329 3.65 -22.99 -4.33
CA ILE A 329 2.68 -23.53 -3.37
C ILE A 329 3.12 -24.90 -2.86
N VAL A 330 3.62 -25.76 -3.75
CA VAL A 330 4.19 -27.07 -3.38
C VAL A 330 5.37 -26.88 -2.42
N ALA A 331 6.27 -25.95 -2.73
CA ALA A 331 7.42 -25.61 -1.90
C ALA A 331 7.01 -25.07 -0.52
N MET A 332 5.97 -24.23 -0.43
CA MET A 332 5.44 -23.73 0.84
C MET A 332 4.89 -24.87 1.71
N VAL A 333 4.11 -25.79 1.13
CA VAL A 333 3.58 -26.96 1.84
C VAL A 333 4.72 -27.86 2.33
N ARG A 334 5.72 -28.13 1.48
CA ARG A 334 6.93 -28.89 1.86
C ARG A 334 7.71 -28.22 2.98
N ALA A 335 7.93 -26.91 2.89
CA ALA A 335 8.62 -26.15 3.93
C ALA A 335 7.86 -26.20 5.27
N THR A 336 6.53 -26.15 5.21
CA THR A 336 5.65 -26.26 6.38
C THR A 336 5.80 -27.60 7.09
N ILE A 337 5.78 -28.70 6.34
CA ILE A 337 5.84 -30.07 6.88
C ILE A 337 7.25 -30.42 7.37
N ALA A 338 8.27 -30.09 6.57
CA ALA A 338 9.67 -30.40 6.89
C ALA A 338 10.27 -29.48 7.96
N GLY A 339 9.69 -28.29 8.14
CA GLY A 339 10.26 -27.23 8.98
C GLY A 339 11.53 -26.61 8.39
N THR A 340 11.82 -26.84 7.12
CA THR A 340 13.03 -26.32 6.43
C THR A 340 12.62 -25.51 5.22
N ALA A 341 13.20 -24.33 5.03
CA ALA A 341 12.91 -23.51 3.85
C ALA A 341 13.28 -24.24 2.56
N VAL A 342 12.50 -24.02 1.51
CA VAL A 342 12.80 -24.53 0.16
C VAL A 342 13.50 -23.43 -0.63
N HIS A 343 14.66 -23.73 -1.21
CA HIS A 343 15.39 -22.80 -2.07
C HIS A 343 14.79 -22.77 -3.47
N THR A 344 14.68 -21.57 -4.05
CA THR A 344 14.15 -21.38 -5.41
C THR A 344 15.16 -21.67 -6.51
N GLY A 345 16.45 -21.82 -6.16
CA GLY A 345 17.56 -21.93 -7.11
C GLY A 345 17.98 -20.61 -7.75
N GLN A 346 17.29 -19.49 -7.47
CA GLN A 346 17.66 -18.19 -8.02
C GLN A 346 18.98 -17.66 -7.42
N ARG A 347 19.93 -17.26 -8.27
CA ARG A 347 21.14 -16.52 -7.88
C ARG A 347 20.87 -15.02 -7.67
N ARG A 348 21.74 -14.35 -6.90
CA ARG A 348 21.56 -12.94 -6.51
C ARG A 348 21.65 -11.96 -7.67
N ILE A 349 20.58 -11.19 -7.85
CA ILE A 349 20.45 -10.11 -8.84
C ILE A 349 20.38 -8.72 -8.20
N ASP A 350 20.18 -8.63 -6.89
CA ASP A 350 20.02 -7.39 -6.16
C ASP A 350 21.39 -6.76 -5.81
N ALA A 351 21.36 -5.51 -5.31
CA ALA A 351 22.55 -4.78 -4.90
C ALA A 351 22.72 -4.71 -3.37
N ALA A 352 21.87 -5.32 -2.56
CA ALA A 352 21.92 -5.21 -1.10
C ALA A 352 23.28 -5.68 -0.56
N GLY A 353 23.84 -4.94 0.40
CA GLY A 353 25.17 -5.21 0.94
C GLY A 353 26.33 -4.88 0.00
N LEU A 354 26.10 -4.34 -1.21
CA LEU A 354 27.17 -3.85 -2.08
C LEU A 354 27.54 -2.39 -1.77
N PRO A 355 28.78 -1.96 -2.11
CA PRO A 355 29.16 -0.56 -2.02
C PRO A 355 28.19 0.35 -2.79
N GLY A 356 27.77 1.45 -2.17
CA GLY A 356 26.76 2.37 -2.72
C GLY A 356 25.34 2.13 -2.21
N THR A 357 25.13 1.12 -1.37
CA THR A 357 23.87 0.92 -0.67
C THR A 357 23.84 1.63 0.69
N ILE A 358 22.64 2.02 1.11
CA ILE A 358 22.37 2.70 2.37
C ILE A 358 21.22 1.97 3.05
N ASN A 359 21.52 1.28 4.15
CA ASN A 359 20.51 0.60 4.96
C ASN A 359 19.78 1.63 5.82
N VAL A 360 18.44 1.55 5.85
CA VAL A 360 17.58 2.51 6.55
C VAL A 360 16.51 1.76 7.34
N VAL A 361 16.41 2.08 8.62
CA VAL A 361 15.32 1.63 9.51
C VAL A 361 14.62 2.83 10.14
N LEU A 362 13.34 2.70 10.44
CA LEU A 362 12.51 3.80 10.92
C LEU A 362 11.54 3.32 11.99
N ALA A 363 11.25 4.18 12.97
CA ALA A 363 10.16 3.97 13.92
C ALA A 363 9.05 5.01 13.64
N LYS A 364 7.98 4.60 12.96
CA LYS A 364 6.85 5.47 12.64
C LYS A 364 6.02 5.73 13.88
N SER A 365 5.52 6.95 14.02
CA SER A 365 4.51 7.28 15.03
C SER A 365 3.10 7.08 14.48
N ASP A 366 2.22 6.39 15.21
CA ASP A 366 0.81 6.23 14.82
C ASP A 366 -0.05 7.47 15.14
N ALA A 367 0.49 8.42 15.91
CA ALA A 367 -0.12 9.71 16.20
C ALA A 367 -0.16 10.66 14.98
N ALA A 368 0.52 10.34 13.86
CA ALA A 368 0.38 11.06 12.60
C ALA A 368 0.72 10.19 11.38
N ALA A 369 0.16 10.56 10.22
CA ALA A 369 0.42 9.85 8.97
C ALA A 369 1.91 9.82 8.59
N LEU A 370 2.62 10.94 8.82
CA LEU A 370 4.04 11.12 8.50
C LEU A 370 4.90 11.38 9.75
N GLY A 371 4.45 10.90 10.91
CA GLY A 371 5.19 11.04 12.17
C GLY A 371 6.32 10.03 12.30
N VAL A 372 7.48 10.44 12.81
CA VAL A 372 8.68 9.59 12.94
C VAL A 372 9.30 9.77 14.32
N HIS A 373 9.31 8.72 15.14
CA HIS A 373 9.97 8.73 16.45
C HIS A 373 11.49 8.73 16.31
N GLY A 374 12.04 8.02 15.32
CA GLY A 374 13.47 8.00 15.04
C GLY A 374 13.82 7.29 13.73
N ILE A 375 15.07 7.43 13.31
CA ILE A 375 15.65 6.84 12.09
C ILE A 375 17.04 6.28 12.37
N GLY A 376 17.33 5.09 11.82
CA GLY A 376 18.66 4.49 11.76
C GLY A 376 19.19 4.47 10.33
N ILE A 377 20.46 4.85 10.14
CA ILE A 377 21.12 4.83 8.83
C ILE A 377 22.50 4.18 8.93
N GLN A 378 22.80 3.26 8.02
CA GLN A 378 24.11 2.64 7.86
C GLN A 378 24.51 2.67 6.38
N ARG A 379 25.73 3.13 6.08
CA ARG A 379 26.25 3.13 4.69
C ARG A 379 27.09 1.88 4.45
N VAL A 380 26.99 1.33 3.25
CA VAL A 380 27.86 0.26 2.77
C VAL A 380 28.86 0.85 1.78
N THR A 381 30.15 0.68 2.10
CA THR A 381 31.26 1.21 1.31
C THR A 381 32.12 0.06 0.79
N ALA A 382 33.20 0.37 0.06
CA ALA A 382 34.16 -0.64 -0.38
C ALA A 382 34.83 -1.41 0.79
N SER A 383 34.82 -0.86 2.01
CA SER A 383 35.32 -1.54 3.21
C SER A 383 34.24 -2.35 3.95
N GLY A 384 33.04 -2.49 3.38
CA GLY A 384 31.90 -3.18 4.00
C GLY A 384 30.91 -2.24 4.67
N ARG A 385 30.05 -2.83 5.52
CA ARG A 385 29.03 -2.14 6.32
C ARG A 385 29.69 -1.24 7.37
N GLY A 386 29.30 0.03 7.42
CA GLY A 386 29.74 0.96 8.47
C GLY A 386 28.96 0.80 9.78
N GLU A 387 29.18 1.70 10.73
CA GLU A 387 28.37 1.75 11.95
C GLU A 387 26.97 2.34 11.70
N TRP A 388 25.97 1.80 12.40
CA TRP A 388 24.63 2.40 12.45
C TRP A 388 24.65 3.74 13.16
N LYS A 389 23.95 4.72 12.59
CA LYS A 389 23.72 6.04 13.19
C LYS A 389 22.24 6.20 13.47
N PHE A 390 21.89 6.33 14.76
CA PHE A 390 20.51 6.48 15.21
C PHE A 390 20.22 7.91 15.66
N GLU A 391 19.15 8.48 15.11
CA GLU A 391 18.59 9.78 15.51
C GLU A 391 17.19 9.58 16.05
N THR A 392 16.88 10.19 17.20
CA THR A 392 15.57 10.20 17.85
C THR A 392 14.99 11.61 17.81
N PHE A 393 13.66 11.73 17.74
CA PHE A 393 12.98 13.00 17.58
C PHE A 393 12.02 13.27 18.73
N ALA A 394 12.26 14.37 19.46
CA ALA A 394 11.43 14.79 20.60
C ALA A 394 10.01 15.22 20.21
N ASN A 395 9.82 15.68 18.96
CA ASN A 395 8.49 15.95 18.40
C ASN A 395 8.34 15.19 17.08
N PRO A 396 7.87 13.93 17.12
CA PRO A 396 7.80 13.05 15.95
C PRO A 396 6.90 13.62 14.82
N GLN A 397 5.98 14.51 15.14
CA GLN A 397 4.91 15.02 14.27
C GLN A 397 5.31 16.32 13.57
N ALA A 398 6.34 17.00 14.06
CA ALA A 398 6.74 18.32 13.59
C ALA A 398 7.18 18.33 12.12
N PRO A 399 6.88 19.42 11.37
CA PRO A 399 7.46 19.64 10.04
C PRO A 399 9.00 19.59 10.04
N GLU A 400 9.63 20.05 11.11
CA GLU A 400 11.09 20.03 11.26
C GLU A 400 11.65 18.60 11.36
N THR A 401 10.92 17.67 11.98
CA THR A 401 11.31 16.24 12.04
C THR A 401 11.37 15.64 10.65
N ARG A 402 10.36 15.90 9.80
CA ARG A 402 10.36 15.48 8.39
C ARG A 402 11.55 16.04 7.62
N ARG A 403 11.87 17.33 7.81
CA ARG A 403 13.05 17.98 7.22
C ARG A 403 14.35 17.33 7.69
N ASN A 404 14.45 16.99 8.97
CA ASN A 404 15.63 16.34 9.55
C ASN A 404 15.82 14.92 9.03
N VAL A 405 14.75 14.11 8.93
CA VAL A 405 14.80 12.79 8.29
C VAL A 405 15.42 12.88 6.89
N MET A 406 14.91 13.79 6.05
CA MET A 406 15.45 13.98 4.69
C MET A 406 16.87 14.54 4.69
N ARG A 407 17.23 15.38 5.66
CA ARG A 407 18.60 15.87 5.80
C ARG A 407 19.58 14.74 6.11
N HIS A 408 19.26 13.86 7.07
CA HIS A 408 20.13 12.74 7.44
C HIS A 408 20.30 11.75 6.27
N LEU A 409 19.21 11.43 5.58
CA LEU A 409 19.23 10.58 4.39
C LEU A 409 20.00 11.23 3.23
N GLY A 410 19.81 12.53 3.03
CA GLY A 410 20.48 13.30 1.98
C GLY A 410 21.99 13.32 2.11
N VAL A 411 22.49 13.49 3.33
CA VAL A 411 23.93 13.39 3.62
C VAL A 411 24.45 11.99 3.24
N ALA A 412 23.73 10.94 3.61
CA ALA A 412 24.15 9.57 3.28
C ALA A 412 24.15 9.31 1.76
N ILE A 413 23.15 9.81 1.05
CA ILE A 413 23.05 9.72 -0.42
C ILE A 413 24.19 10.47 -1.10
N GLU A 414 24.48 11.70 -0.68
CA GLU A 414 25.57 12.50 -1.25
C GLU A 414 26.94 11.87 -1.03
N ASP A 415 27.17 11.30 0.16
CA ASP A 415 28.40 10.57 0.45
C ASP A 415 28.52 9.30 -0.41
N ALA A 416 27.44 8.51 -0.55
CA ALA A 416 27.41 7.32 -1.40
C ALA A 416 27.67 7.68 -2.88
N LEU A 417 27.05 8.75 -3.39
CA LEU A 417 27.30 9.26 -4.73
C LEU A 417 28.76 9.69 -4.92
N ARG A 418 29.34 10.35 -3.92
CA ARG A 418 30.74 10.77 -3.95
C ARG A 418 31.66 9.56 -4.05
N ASP A 419 31.38 8.51 -3.30
CA ASP A 419 32.17 7.27 -3.30
C ASP A 419 32.03 6.52 -4.64
N GLN A 420 30.82 6.45 -5.22
CA GLN A 420 30.61 5.86 -6.55
C GLN A 420 31.32 6.64 -7.67
N ARG A 421 31.30 7.98 -7.61
CA ARG A 421 32.03 8.83 -8.57
C ARG A 421 33.54 8.69 -8.44
N LYS A 422 34.06 8.49 -7.22
CA LYS A 422 35.49 8.20 -7.03
C LYS A 422 35.88 6.84 -7.61
N ALA A 423 35.01 5.84 -7.47
CA ALA A 423 35.25 4.50 -7.99
C ALA A 423 35.21 4.44 -9.53
N ASN A 424 34.23 5.10 -10.16
CA ASN A 424 34.15 5.23 -11.61
C ASN A 424 33.62 6.63 -12.00
N PRO A 425 34.52 7.59 -12.33
CA PRO A 425 34.11 8.96 -12.64
C PRO A 425 33.22 9.08 -13.89
N THR A 426 33.46 8.22 -14.89
CA THR A 426 32.79 8.29 -16.19
C THR A 426 31.43 7.60 -16.21
N ALA A 427 31.26 6.56 -15.38
CA ALA A 427 30.05 5.76 -15.30
C ALA A 427 29.87 5.22 -13.86
N PRO A 428 29.58 6.08 -12.88
CA PRO A 428 29.43 5.64 -11.49
C PRO A 428 28.24 4.70 -11.36
N SER A 429 28.39 3.67 -10.54
CA SER A 429 27.33 2.70 -10.28
C SER A 429 26.11 3.36 -9.65
N PRO A 430 24.90 2.78 -9.82
CA PRO A 430 23.73 3.24 -9.10
C PRO A 430 23.93 3.08 -7.57
N ILE A 431 23.26 3.96 -6.82
CA ILE A 431 23.10 3.87 -5.37
C ILE A 431 21.72 3.32 -5.03
N HIS A 432 21.55 2.68 -3.87
CA HIS A 432 20.24 2.16 -3.46
C HIS A 432 19.99 2.43 -1.98
N LEU A 433 18.73 2.68 -1.63
CA LEU A 433 18.30 2.54 -0.24
C LEU A 433 17.88 1.09 -0.01
N VAL A 434 18.20 0.53 1.15
CA VAL A 434 17.84 -0.82 1.54
C VAL A 434 16.97 -0.71 2.78
N VAL A 435 15.74 -1.22 2.71
CA VAL A 435 14.75 -1.13 3.77
C VAL A 435 14.22 -2.52 4.15
N PRO A 436 13.67 -2.69 5.36
CA PRO A 436 13.10 -3.97 5.78
C PRO A 436 11.91 -4.42 4.95
N ASP A 437 11.05 -3.48 4.55
CA ASP A 437 9.79 -3.73 3.84
C ASP A 437 9.33 -2.54 2.98
N ALA A 438 8.36 -2.77 2.11
CA ALA A 438 7.75 -1.74 1.26
C ALA A 438 7.04 -0.64 2.08
N ALA A 439 6.45 -0.96 3.23
CA ALA A 439 5.79 0.02 4.09
C ALA A 439 6.77 1.09 4.61
N THR A 440 8.02 0.71 4.89
CA THR A 440 9.10 1.63 5.26
C THR A 440 9.44 2.57 4.11
N ALA A 441 9.56 2.04 2.89
CA ALA A 441 9.77 2.84 1.68
C ALA A 441 8.64 3.84 1.44
N ASP A 442 7.39 3.42 1.68
CA ASP A 442 6.20 4.25 1.54
C ASP A 442 6.20 5.45 2.48
N VAL A 443 6.59 5.26 3.75
CA VAL A 443 6.68 6.38 4.70
C VAL A 443 7.71 7.41 4.24
N LEU A 444 8.90 6.97 3.85
CA LEU A 444 9.97 7.86 3.37
C LEU A 444 9.54 8.63 2.11
N THR A 445 8.96 7.92 1.14
CA THR A 445 8.47 8.51 -0.12
C THR A 445 7.32 9.50 0.14
N SER A 446 6.45 9.21 1.09
CA SER A 446 5.35 10.12 1.48
C SER A 446 5.85 11.40 2.13
N ILE A 447 6.91 11.31 2.97
CA ILE A 447 7.58 12.50 3.52
C ILE A 447 8.21 13.32 2.39
N ALA A 448 8.84 12.68 1.41
CA ALA A 448 9.42 13.35 0.27
C ALA A 448 8.36 14.06 -0.60
N ASP A 449 7.24 13.39 -0.90
CA ASP A 449 6.11 13.97 -1.64
C ASP A 449 5.53 15.19 -0.92
N ASN A 450 5.36 15.11 0.41
CA ASN A 450 4.90 16.23 1.23
C ASN A 450 5.86 17.42 1.16
N LEU A 451 7.17 17.20 1.36
CA LEU A 451 8.17 18.27 1.35
C LEU A 451 8.36 18.88 -0.04
N ALA A 452 8.24 18.09 -1.11
CA ALA A 452 8.23 18.59 -2.47
C ALA A 452 7.02 19.51 -2.70
N GLY A 453 5.81 19.10 -2.29
CA GLY A 453 4.62 19.95 -2.36
C GLY A 453 4.80 21.30 -1.64
N VAL A 454 5.30 21.27 -0.40
CA VAL A 454 5.57 22.47 0.39
C VAL A 454 6.60 23.39 -0.27
N GLU A 455 7.68 22.81 -0.84
CA GLU A 455 8.73 23.56 -1.52
C GLU A 455 8.22 24.21 -2.82
N LEU A 456 7.37 23.52 -3.60
CA LEU A 456 6.76 24.10 -4.80
C LEU A 456 5.80 25.25 -4.45
N SER A 457 4.98 25.12 -3.40
CA SER A 457 4.14 26.22 -2.92
C SER A 457 4.96 27.41 -2.43
N ARG A 458 6.07 27.17 -1.71
CA ARG A 458 7.01 28.22 -1.30
C ARG A 458 7.53 29.03 -2.49
N LEU A 459 7.95 28.36 -3.57
CA LEU A 459 8.45 29.01 -4.78
C LEU A 459 7.39 29.93 -5.42
N ARG A 460 6.11 29.54 -5.41
CA ARG A 460 5.00 30.39 -5.88
C ARG A 460 4.85 31.64 -5.02
N TRP A 461 4.87 31.47 -3.71
CA TRP A 461 4.69 32.59 -2.79
C TRP A 461 5.86 33.55 -2.82
N GLU A 462 7.09 33.07 -3.02
CA GLU A 462 8.23 33.95 -3.26
C GLU A 462 8.07 34.76 -4.54
N ARG A 463 7.58 34.14 -5.62
CA ARG A 463 7.24 34.87 -6.84
C ARG A 463 6.21 35.96 -6.58
N ASP A 464 5.16 35.66 -5.81
CA ASP A 464 4.14 36.66 -5.46
C ASP A 464 4.76 37.84 -4.71
N LEU A 465 5.58 37.58 -3.70
CA LEU A 465 6.27 38.61 -2.93
C LEU A 465 7.21 39.46 -3.80
N ASP A 466 7.97 38.83 -4.71
CA ASP A 466 8.84 39.53 -5.67
C ASP A 466 8.04 40.44 -6.62
N GLN A 467 6.81 40.04 -6.98
CA GLN A 467 5.87 40.84 -7.78
C GLN A 467 5.05 41.83 -6.95
N HIS A 468 5.37 42.01 -5.66
CA HIS A 468 4.63 42.88 -4.73
C HIS A 468 3.16 42.48 -4.55
N ARG A 469 2.86 41.20 -4.72
CA ARG A 469 1.56 40.57 -4.48
C ARG A 469 1.57 39.90 -3.08
N PRO A 470 0.42 39.82 -2.39
CA PRO A 470 0.35 39.07 -1.15
C PRO A 470 0.54 37.56 -1.42
N ALA A 471 1.25 36.87 -0.51
CA ALA A 471 1.31 35.42 -0.51
C ALA A 471 -0.04 34.86 -0.01
N LEU A 472 -0.79 34.23 -0.91
CA LEU A 472 -2.12 33.69 -0.61
C LEU A 472 -2.14 32.17 -0.84
N THR A 473 -2.81 31.46 0.06
CA THR A 473 -3.19 30.06 -0.12
C THR A 473 -4.14 29.92 -1.30
N TRP A 474 -4.42 28.69 -1.73
CA TRP A 474 -5.35 28.41 -2.80
C TRP A 474 -6.73 29.02 -2.54
N ASP A 475 -7.17 28.94 -1.29
CA ASP A 475 -8.45 29.45 -0.80
C ASP A 475 -8.47 30.99 -0.63
N GLY A 476 -7.36 31.67 -0.95
CA GLY A 476 -7.23 33.13 -0.88
C GLY A 476 -6.91 33.69 0.51
N GLU A 477 -6.57 32.83 1.47
CA GLU A 477 -6.17 33.22 2.83
C GLU A 477 -4.68 33.59 2.87
N PRO A 478 -4.21 34.47 3.78
CA PRO A 478 -2.78 34.75 3.93
C PRO A 478 -1.96 33.48 4.21
N ALA A 479 -0.92 33.25 3.41
CA ALA A 479 -0.03 32.11 3.55
C ALA A 479 1.20 32.45 4.41
N GLU A 480 1.61 31.52 5.27
CA GLU A 480 2.92 31.58 5.92
C GLU A 480 3.97 30.91 5.02
N VAL A 481 4.93 31.69 4.52
CA VAL A 481 5.98 31.19 3.62
C VAL A 481 6.99 30.36 4.42
N PRO A 482 7.10 29.04 4.17
CA PRO A 482 8.00 28.18 4.92
C PRO A 482 9.45 28.43 4.51
N ARG A 483 10.40 28.00 5.36
CA ARG A 483 11.83 28.07 5.04
C ARG A 483 12.17 27.21 3.81
N PRO A 484 13.14 27.64 2.96
CA PRO A 484 13.59 26.84 1.82
C PRO A 484 14.04 25.43 2.21
N LEU A 485 13.78 24.46 1.33
CA LEU A 485 14.32 23.12 1.47
C LEU A 485 15.85 23.16 1.27
N ARG A 486 16.61 22.72 2.28
CA ARG A 486 18.08 22.65 2.20
C ARG A 486 18.49 21.69 1.07
N GLU A 487 19.62 21.98 0.43
CA GLU A 487 20.14 21.17 -0.69
C GLU A 487 20.26 19.68 -0.35
N THR A 488 20.81 19.35 0.82
CA THR A 488 20.91 17.95 1.28
C THR A 488 19.54 17.27 1.41
N ALA A 489 18.57 17.95 2.01
CA ALA A 489 17.20 17.43 2.10
C ALA A 489 16.56 17.33 0.71
N ARG A 490 16.82 18.28 -0.19
CA ARG A 490 16.35 18.25 -1.58
C ARG A 490 16.91 17.06 -2.35
N THR A 491 18.18 16.69 -2.13
CA THR A 491 18.79 15.49 -2.71
C THR A 491 18.02 14.23 -2.31
N ALA A 492 17.70 14.06 -1.03
CA ALA A 492 16.91 12.93 -0.56
C ALA A 492 15.47 12.95 -1.09
N VAL A 493 14.80 14.10 -1.04
CA VAL A 493 13.44 14.27 -1.59
C VAL A 493 13.42 13.91 -3.07
N SER A 494 14.37 14.43 -3.84
CA SER A 494 14.47 14.15 -5.27
C SER A 494 14.72 12.67 -5.56
N PHE A 495 15.59 12.01 -4.78
CA PHE A 495 15.87 10.57 -4.94
C PHE A 495 14.65 9.72 -4.62
N LEU A 496 13.97 9.97 -3.49
CA LEU A 496 12.78 9.23 -3.09
C LEU A 496 11.61 9.43 -4.03
N LEU A 497 11.51 10.57 -4.72
CA LEU A 497 10.52 10.74 -5.78
C LEU A 497 10.82 9.88 -7.02
N GLU A 498 12.04 9.38 -7.22
CA GLU A 498 12.31 8.37 -8.26
C GLU A 498 11.65 7.03 -7.92
N GLU A 499 11.48 6.69 -6.64
CA GLU A 499 10.70 5.52 -6.23
C GLU A 499 9.23 5.65 -6.67
N ASP A 500 8.63 6.82 -6.50
CA ASP A 500 7.25 7.07 -6.97
C ASP A 500 7.13 7.00 -8.50
N ARG A 501 8.17 7.43 -9.24
CA ARG A 501 8.23 7.29 -10.71
C ARG A 501 8.51 5.85 -11.16
N ALA A 502 9.25 5.09 -10.35
CA ALA A 502 9.57 3.69 -10.61
C ALA A 502 8.40 2.76 -10.28
N ARG A 503 7.34 3.19 -9.58
CA ARG A 503 6.22 2.34 -9.14
C ARG A 503 5.55 1.52 -10.26
N ALA A 504 5.49 2.05 -11.48
CA ALA A 504 4.92 1.35 -12.63
C ALA A 504 5.93 0.47 -13.38
N LEU A 505 7.14 0.35 -12.85
CA LEU A 505 8.29 -0.34 -13.43
C LEU A 505 8.75 -1.41 -12.43
N SER A 506 9.20 -2.54 -12.94
CA SER A 506 9.57 -3.72 -12.15
C SER A 506 11.07 -3.95 -12.10
N VAL A 507 11.84 -3.46 -13.10
CA VAL A 507 13.31 -3.62 -13.14
C VAL A 507 14.04 -2.47 -12.46
N ARG A 508 13.45 -1.26 -12.46
CA ARG A 508 13.99 -0.09 -11.76
C ARG A 508 13.74 -0.20 -10.26
N CYS A 509 14.76 0.03 -9.46
CA CYS A 509 14.72 -0.24 -8.03
C CYS A 509 15.63 0.73 -7.27
N PRO A 510 15.21 2.00 -7.08
CA PRO A 510 15.90 2.96 -6.21
C PRO A 510 15.95 2.47 -4.76
N ILE A 511 14.88 1.80 -4.30
CA ILE A 511 14.77 1.21 -2.97
C ILE A 511 14.63 -0.31 -3.06
N ILE A 512 15.49 -1.03 -2.33
CA ILE A 512 15.51 -2.48 -2.21
C ILE A 512 14.75 -2.88 -0.94
N ASP A 513 13.67 -3.64 -1.10
CA ASP A 513 12.94 -4.33 -0.03
C ASP A 513 13.62 -5.67 0.28
N LEU A 514 14.31 -5.78 1.42
CA LEU A 514 15.03 -7.00 1.79
C LEU A 514 14.13 -8.22 1.99
N ARG A 515 12.90 -8.02 2.47
CA ARG A 515 11.95 -9.12 2.61
C ARG A 515 11.63 -9.71 1.24
N THR A 516 11.35 -8.85 0.24
CA THR A 516 11.15 -9.32 -1.14
C THR A 516 12.40 -10.02 -1.69
N VAL A 517 13.60 -9.49 -1.43
CA VAL A 517 14.85 -10.14 -1.87
C VAL A 517 15.00 -11.53 -1.28
N LEU A 518 14.80 -11.71 0.04
CA LEU A 518 14.89 -13.03 0.67
C LEU A 518 13.82 -14.00 0.13
N SER A 519 12.58 -13.55 -0.03
CA SER A 519 11.49 -14.38 -0.59
C SER A 519 11.73 -14.81 -2.04
N ARG A 520 12.66 -14.19 -2.77
CA ARG A 520 13.09 -14.67 -4.10
C ARG A 520 14.04 -15.86 -4.03
N HIS A 521 14.74 -16.04 -2.92
CA HIS A 521 15.75 -17.08 -2.74
C HIS A 521 15.23 -18.26 -1.92
N ILE A 522 14.30 -18.01 -0.99
CA ILE A 522 13.73 -19.02 -0.11
C ILE A 522 12.21 -18.90 0.00
N ILE A 523 11.57 -20.06 0.17
CA ILE A 523 10.15 -20.19 0.46
C ILE A 523 10.03 -20.71 1.89
N ALA A 524 9.53 -19.85 2.78
CA ALA A 524 9.27 -20.18 4.18
C ALA A 524 8.01 -21.05 4.32
N GLY A 525 7.97 -21.90 5.36
CA GLY A 525 6.76 -22.65 5.71
C GLY A 525 5.75 -21.81 6.49
N GLY A 526 4.57 -22.38 6.74
CA GLY A 526 3.46 -21.75 7.44
C GLY A 526 2.61 -20.84 6.55
N PRO A 527 1.72 -20.03 7.15
CA PRO A 527 0.87 -19.09 6.42
C PRO A 527 1.70 -18.08 5.62
N ALA A 528 1.37 -17.88 4.34
CA ALA A 528 2.08 -16.94 3.46
C ALA A 528 2.12 -15.49 4.01
N VAL A 529 1.09 -15.09 4.76
CA VAL A 529 1.03 -13.78 5.44
C VAL A 529 2.17 -13.58 6.46
N ASN A 530 2.65 -14.65 7.10
CA ASN A 530 3.77 -14.54 8.06
C ASN A 530 5.09 -14.19 7.35
N ALA A 531 5.27 -14.71 6.13
CA ALA A 531 6.42 -14.38 5.27
C ALA A 531 6.39 -12.91 4.78
N LEU A 532 5.33 -12.15 5.07
CA LEU A 532 5.31 -10.70 4.86
C LEU A 532 6.12 -9.94 5.93
N ARG A 533 6.58 -10.60 7.00
CA ARG A 533 7.50 -10.01 7.98
C ARG A 533 8.93 -10.46 7.74
N LEU A 534 9.87 -9.51 7.74
CA LEU A 534 11.28 -9.79 7.52
C LEU A 534 11.89 -10.71 8.58
N ASP A 535 11.59 -10.47 9.86
CA ASP A 535 12.08 -11.28 10.98
C ASP A 535 11.65 -12.74 10.86
N TYR A 536 10.43 -13.00 10.39
CA TYR A 536 9.96 -14.35 10.09
C TYR A 536 10.81 -15.02 9.00
N VAL A 537 10.94 -14.38 7.83
CA VAL A 537 11.65 -14.97 6.68
C VAL A 537 13.14 -15.17 6.96
N VAL A 538 13.76 -14.26 7.71
CA VAL A 538 15.18 -14.34 8.08
C VAL A 538 15.49 -15.60 8.89
N GLU A 539 14.65 -15.98 9.85
CA GLU A 539 14.86 -17.21 10.61
C GLU A 539 14.79 -18.45 9.72
N TRP A 540 13.84 -18.49 8.79
CA TRP A 540 13.76 -19.57 7.79
C TRP A 540 14.98 -19.61 6.86
N ALA A 541 15.58 -18.46 6.54
CA ALA A 541 16.79 -18.39 5.73
C ALA A 541 18.06 -18.80 6.50
N ALA A 542 18.14 -18.45 7.79
CA ALA A 542 19.34 -18.63 8.60
C ALA A 542 19.37 -19.95 9.39
N SER A 543 18.21 -20.55 9.67
CA SER A 543 18.12 -21.74 10.51
C SER A 543 18.66 -22.99 9.80
N SER A 544 19.54 -23.71 10.48
CA SER A 544 20.00 -25.04 10.08
C SER A 544 19.18 -26.17 10.74
N LYS A 545 18.13 -25.83 11.49
CA LYS A 545 17.28 -26.76 12.24
C LYS A 545 15.82 -26.65 11.76
N PRO A 546 15.06 -27.75 11.79
CA PRO A 546 13.63 -27.69 11.53
C PRO A 546 12.91 -26.68 12.44
N ILE A 547 12.13 -25.80 11.84
CA ILE A 547 11.29 -24.79 12.48
C ILE A 547 9.86 -25.33 12.57
N ASP A 548 9.28 -25.29 13.76
CA ASP A 548 7.83 -25.41 13.92
C ASP A 548 7.19 -24.07 13.56
N HIS A 549 6.52 -24.02 12.40
CA HIS A 549 5.91 -22.81 11.89
C HIS A 549 4.83 -22.24 12.83
N ARG A 550 4.13 -23.07 13.61
CA ARG A 550 3.10 -22.64 14.58
C ARG A 550 3.76 -21.98 15.77
N ALA A 551 4.69 -22.67 16.42
CA ALA A 551 5.40 -22.14 17.59
C ALA A 551 6.20 -20.87 17.25
N TYR A 552 6.84 -20.84 16.09
CA TYR A 552 7.59 -19.66 15.66
C TYR A 552 6.67 -18.51 15.25
N GLY A 553 5.58 -18.77 14.52
CA GLY A 553 4.55 -17.77 14.23
C GLY A 553 3.98 -17.13 15.51
N ASP A 554 3.65 -17.93 16.52
CA ASP A 554 3.15 -17.45 17.80
C ASP A 554 4.20 -16.60 18.55
N SER A 555 5.48 -16.96 18.47
CA SER A 555 6.58 -16.17 19.05
C SER A 555 6.73 -14.79 18.39
N ILE A 556 6.48 -14.72 17.07
CA ILE A 556 6.55 -13.50 16.27
C ILE A 556 5.33 -12.60 16.53
N GLU A 557 4.15 -13.19 16.74
CA GLU A 557 2.94 -12.46 17.16
C GLU A 557 3.09 -11.88 18.57
N GLN A 558 3.77 -12.58 19.48
CA GLN A 558 4.00 -12.15 20.85
C GLN A 558 5.19 -11.17 21.00
N ASN A 559 6.01 -11.02 19.96
CA ASN A 559 7.17 -10.14 20.00
C ASN A 559 6.74 -8.68 20.17
N GLU A 560 7.41 -7.96 21.07
CA GLU A 560 7.15 -6.54 21.31
C GLU A 560 7.58 -5.63 20.15
N TYR A 561 8.45 -6.12 19.29
CA TYR A 561 9.07 -5.36 18.20
C TYR A 561 8.60 -5.87 16.83
N THR A 562 8.73 -5.02 15.80
CA THR A 562 8.59 -5.46 14.40
C THR A 562 9.78 -4.96 13.58
N PRO A 563 10.11 -5.59 12.44
CA PRO A 563 11.26 -5.18 11.64
C PRO A 563 10.98 -3.96 10.75
N GLY A 564 9.72 -3.76 10.32
CA GLY A 564 9.29 -2.67 9.44
C GLY A 564 9.09 -1.33 10.13
N ALA A 565 8.71 -0.28 9.41
CA ALA A 565 8.52 1.05 10.00
C ALA A 565 7.40 1.14 11.06
N ARG A 566 6.39 0.26 10.96
CA ARG A 566 5.27 0.20 11.91
C ARG A 566 5.72 -0.34 13.26
N LEU A 567 4.91 -0.07 14.28
CA LEU A 567 5.15 -0.55 15.64
C LEU A 567 4.12 -1.63 15.98
N THR A 568 4.45 -2.49 16.93
CA THR A 568 3.41 -3.25 17.61
C THR A 568 2.51 -2.29 18.39
N LYS A 569 1.27 -2.71 18.68
CA LYS A 569 0.37 -1.95 19.55
C LYS A 569 1.05 -1.62 20.88
N THR A 570 1.64 -2.62 21.54
CA THR A 570 2.31 -2.48 22.83
C THR A 570 3.41 -1.43 22.80
N ARG A 571 4.29 -1.46 21.79
CA ARG A 571 5.38 -0.47 21.67
C ARG A 571 4.84 0.92 21.31
N SER A 572 3.84 1.01 20.42
CA SER A 572 3.19 2.28 20.10
C SER A 572 2.56 2.93 21.33
N ASP A 573 1.82 2.15 22.14
CA ASP A 573 1.21 2.62 23.38
C ASP A 573 2.28 3.14 24.34
N ALA A 574 3.35 2.37 24.57
CA ALA A 574 4.45 2.77 25.46
C ALA A 574 5.17 4.06 25.00
N LEU A 575 5.47 4.18 23.70
CA LEU A 575 6.10 5.38 23.14
C LEU A 575 5.18 6.60 23.21
N HIS A 576 3.88 6.43 22.96
CA HIS A 576 2.92 7.51 23.04
C HIS A 576 2.69 7.99 24.47
N GLN A 577 2.58 7.07 25.43
CA GLN A 577 2.47 7.41 26.85
C GLN A 577 3.71 8.13 27.37
N ALA A 578 4.91 7.70 26.97
CA ALA A 578 6.14 8.40 27.31
C ALA A 578 6.18 9.82 26.73
N LEU A 579 5.62 10.03 25.53
CA LEU A 579 5.60 11.32 24.85
C LEU A 579 4.52 12.29 25.37
N ALA A 580 3.29 11.80 25.57
CA ALA A 580 2.11 12.62 25.87
C ALA A 580 1.71 12.59 27.35
N GLY A 581 2.25 11.67 28.14
CA GLY A 581 1.77 11.37 29.49
C GLY A 581 0.47 10.56 29.49
N VAL A 582 -0.04 10.23 30.68
CA VAL A 582 -1.26 9.42 30.87
C VAL A 582 -2.27 10.20 31.70
N ALA A 583 -3.51 10.27 31.23
CA ALA A 583 -4.60 10.92 31.95
C ALA A 583 -4.91 10.21 33.30
N PRO A 584 -5.27 10.96 34.35
CA PRO A 584 -5.73 10.34 35.60
C PRO A 584 -7.03 9.55 35.39
N ARG A 585 -7.11 8.33 35.95
CA ARG A 585 -8.32 7.49 35.92
C ARG A 585 -8.99 7.45 37.30
N GLY A 586 -10.11 8.16 37.46
CA GLY A 586 -10.83 8.20 38.73
C GLY A 586 -10.03 8.95 39.82
N ARG A 587 -9.67 8.25 40.91
CA ARG A 587 -8.90 8.83 42.04
C ARG A 587 -7.37 8.72 41.89
N SER A 588 -6.86 8.08 40.84
CA SER A 588 -5.41 7.95 40.63
C SER A 588 -4.80 9.22 40.03
N ARG A 589 -3.52 9.45 40.33
CA ARG A 589 -2.73 10.54 39.74
C ARG A 589 -2.31 10.13 38.32
N GLY A 590 -2.38 11.07 37.37
CA GLY A 590 -1.85 10.87 36.02
C GLY A 590 -0.33 10.77 36.00
N VAL A 591 0.23 10.44 34.83
CA VAL A 591 1.67 10.34 34.60
C VAL A 591 2.08 11.46 33.65
N ASP A 592 3.13 12.21 34.01
CA ASP A 592 3.68 13.28 33.17
C ASP A 592 4.53 12.68 32.02
N PRO A 593 4.70 13.38 30.89
CA PRO A 593 5.63 12.97 29.82
C PRO A 593 7.05 12.69 30.33
N ASP A 594 7.68 11.64 29.81
CA ASP A 594 9.05 11.21 30.11
C ASP A 594 9.90 11.14 28.82
N PRO A 595 10.60 12.23 28.47
CA PRO A 595 11.46 12.28 27.28
C PRO A 595 12.62 11.28 27.31
N ALA A 596 13.13 10.93 28.49
CA ALA A 596 14.25 9.99 28.60
C ALA A 596 13.80 8.55 28.35
N LEU A 597 12.63 8.19 28.85
CA LEU A 597 11.96 6.93 28.49
C LEU A 597 11.64 6.88 27.00
N HIS A 598 11.10 7.96 26.42
CA HIS A 598 10.80 8.05 24.99
C HIS A 598 12.05 7.83 24.11
N ASP A 599 13.17 8.48 24.42
CA ASP A 599 14.44 8.29 23.69
C ASP A 599 14.92 6.84 23.79
N ARG A 600 14.94 6.27 25.01
CA ARG A 600 15.38 4.89 25.22
C ARG A 600 14.54 3.88 24.44
N LEU A 601 13.21 3.94 24.57
CA LEU A 601 12.28 3.04 23.86
C LEU A 601 12.44 3.16 22.33
N THR A 602 12.66 4.38 21.83
CA THR A 602 12.88 4.60 20.40
C THR A 602 14.19 3.96 19.94
N ARG A 603 15.27 4.07 20.73
CA ARG A 603 16.56 3.44 20.41
C ARG A 603 16.49 1.92 20.45
N GLU A 604 15.84 1.34 21.44
CA GLU A 604 15.60 -0.11 21.52
C GLU A 604 14.86 -0.62 20.28
N GLU A 605 13.81 0.08 19.88
CA GLU A 605 13.03 -0.24 18.67
C GLU A 605 13.88 -0.17 17.39
N LEU A 606 14.68 0.90 17.23
CA LEU A 606 15.57 1.05 16.07
C LEU A 606 16.69 0.01 16.05
N GLN A 607 17.21 -0.36 17.23
CA GLN A 607 18.26 -1.36 17.37
C GLN A 607 17.76 -2.74 16.93
N TYR A 608 16.58 -3.16 17.38
CA TYR A 608 15.97 -4.41 16.93
C TYR A 608 15.81 -4.45 15.40
N LYS A 609 15.27 -3.37 14.80
CA LYS A 609 15.11 -3.29 13.33
C LYS A 609 16.46 -3.39 12.60
N ALA A 610 17.48 -2.70 13.12
CA ALA A 610 18.82 -2.72 12.55
C ALA A 610 19.44 -4.12 12.64
N GLU A 611 19.28 -4.82 13.76
CA GLU A 611 19.76 -6.19 13.96
C GLU A 611 19.09 -7.16 12.99
N VAL A 612 17.77 -7.12 12.84
CA VAL A 612 17.06 -7.98 11.86
C VAL A 612 17.52 -7.69 10.43
N LEU A 613 17.72 -6.41 10.07
CA LEU A 613 18.24 -6.02 8.76
C LEU A 613 19.67 -6.57 8.55
N ASP A 614 20.53 -6.48 9.56
CA ASP A 614 21.89 -6.99 9.48
C ASP A 614 21.94 -8.52 9.31
N VAL A 615 21.10 -9.27 10.04
CA VAL A 615 21.00 -10.73 9.89
C VAL A 615 20.43 -11.10 8.51
N ALA A 616 19.47 -10.33 7.98
CA ALA A 616 18.97 -10.53 6.63
C ALA A 616 20.07 -10.38 5.57
N LEU A 617 20.94 -9.37 5.71
CA LEU A 617 22.07 -9.17 4.82
C LEU A 617 23.11 -10.31 4.95
N ASP A 618 23.34 -10.80 6.16
CA ASP A 618 24.26 -11.92 6.42
C ASP A 618 23.74 -13.22 5.82
N ALA A 619 22.42 -13.45 5.84
CA ALA A 619 21.80 -14.59 5.16
C ALA A 619 21.91 -14.52 3.62
N LEU A 620 22.04 -13.32 3.05
CA LEU A 620 22.22 -13.10 1.61
C LEU A 620 23.69 -13.15 1.16
N GLU A 621 24.65 -12.97 2.05
CA GLU A 621 26.08 -12.95 1.72
C GLU A 621 26.60 -14.26 1.08
N PRO A 622 26.25 -15.48 1.57
CA PRO A 622 26.78 -16.72 1.00
C PRO A 622 26.15 -17.13 -0.34
N LEU A 623 25.08 -16.47 -0.77
CA LEU A 623 24.38 -16.83 -2.01
C LEU A 623 25.18 -16.40 -3.25
N GLU A 624 25.21 -17.28 -4.24
CA GLU A 624 25.92 -17.03 -5.50
C GLU A 624 25.32 -15.84 -6.25
N VAL A 625 26.19 -15.10 -6.95
CA VAL A 625 25.81 -13.93 -7.75
C VAL A 625 25.43 -14.36 -9.16
N SER A 626 24.31 -13.85 -9.65
CA SER A 626 23.86 -14.07 -11.03
C SER A 626 24.66 -13.24 -12.04
N GLU A 627 24.93 -13.83 -13.20
CA GLU A 627 25.46 -13.11 -14.37
C GLU A 627 24.52 -11.97 -14.83
N LEU A 628 23.21 -12.11 -14.57
CA LEU A 628 22.20 -11.10 -14.93
C LEU A 628 22.19 -9.88 -14.01
N ARG A 629 22.89 -9.89 -12.86
CA ARG A 629 22.94 -8.73 -11.95
C ARG A 629 23.39 -7.45 -12.63
N GLN A 630 24.30 -7.56 -13.62
CA GLN A 630 24.77 -6.40 -14.38
C GLN A 630 23.65 -5.76 -15.22
N ALA A 631 22.70 -6.55 -15.73
CA ALA A 631 21.55 -6.04 -16.49
C ALA A 631 20.64 -5.17 -15.60
N TYR A 632 20.26 -5.67 -14.42
CA TYR A 632 19.48 -4.92 -13.43
C TYR A 632 20.17 -3.62 -13.03
N ARG A 633 21.46 -3.68 -12.69
CA ARG A 633 22.25 -2.49 -12.32
C ARG A 633 22.39 -1.49 -13.46
N ALA A 634 22.45 -1.96 -14.70
CA ALA A 634 22.50 -1.08 -15.85
C ALA A 634 21.17 -0.34 -16.05
N VAL A 635 20.02 -1.01 -15.97
CA VAL A 635 18.70 -0.34 -16.07
C VAL A 635 18.56 0.75 -15.02
N GLU A 636 18.90 0.45 -13.76
CA GLU A 636 18.88 1.44 -12.69
C GLU A 636 19.91 2.57 -12.93
N GLY A 637 21.11 2.25 -13.41
CA GLY A 637 22.14 3.23 -13.72
C GLY A 637 21.71 4.27 -14.76
N ASP A 638 20.96 3.86 -15.79
CA ASP A 638 20.38 4.77 -16.78
C ASP A 638 19.34 5.69 -16.16
N ALA A 639 18.46 5.15 -15.31
CA ALA A 639 17.46 5.93 -14.59
C ALA A 639 18.12 6.96 -13.66
N GLN A 640 19.16 6.57 -12.93
CA GLN A 640 19.90 7.48 -12.07
C GLN A 640 20.74 8.51 -12.82
N ALA A 641 21.13 8.23 -14.07
CA ALA A 641 21.70 9.26 -14.93
C ALA A 641 20.69 10.38 -15.24
N VAL A 642 19.42 10.03 -15.48
CA VAL A 642 18.32 11.00 -15.63
C VAL A 642 18.09 11.77 -14.33
N TRP A 643 17.95 11.07 -13.20
CA TRP A 643 17.76 11.69 -11.89
C TRP A 643 18.84 12.72 -11.56
N ARG A 644 20.12 12.38 -11.75
CA ARG A 644 21.24 13.30 -11.49
C ARG A 644 21.17 14.57 -12.32
N ARG A 645 20.67 14.51 -13.57
CA ARG A 645 20.43 15.69 -14.40
C ARG A 645 19.23 16.51 -13.91
N ARG A 646 18.16 15.84 -13.45
CA ARG A 646 17.01 16.53 -12.83
C ARG A 646 17.46 17.33 -11.62
N LEU A 647 18.23 16.69 -10.73
CA LEU A 647 18.77 17.32 -9.52
C LEU A 647 19.73 18.48 -9.87
N SER A 648 20.64 18.31 -10.83
CA SER A 648 21.63 19.36 -11.14
C SER A 648 21.04 20.60 -11.80
N LEU A 649 19.91 20.44 -12.51
CA LEU A 649 19.20 21.53 -13.20
C LEU A 649 17.98 22.03 -12.42
N ASN A 650 17.66 21.45 -11.26
CA ASN A 650 16.44 21.72 -10.50
C ASN A 650 15.18 21.66 -11.38
N ALA A 651 15.18 20.71 -12.32
CA ALA A 651 14.17 20.55 -13.35
C ALA A 651 13.61 19.13 -13.29
N SER A 652 12.31 19.03 -13.08
CA SER A 652 11.62 17.75 -12.86
C SER A 652 12.04 16.96 -11.61
N ASP A 653 12.94 17.45 -10.74
CA ASP A 653 13.42 16.73 -9.54
C ASP A 653 12.35 16.64 -8.44
N LEU A 654 11.63 17.74 -8.18
CA LEU A 654 10.49 17.80 -7.26
C LEU A 654 9.12 17.49 -7.91
N VAL A 655 9.09 16.99 -9.15
CA VAL A 655 7.83 16.66 -9.83
C VAL A 655 7.19 15.42 -9.21
N ARG A 656 5.92 15.57 -8.84
CA ARG A 656 5.08 14.53 -8.24
C ARG A 656 4.30 13.81 -9.34
N PHE A 657 4.16 12.48 -9.26
CA PHE A 657 3.51 11.72 -10.34
C PHE A 657 2.08 12.21 -10.63
N GLY A 658 1.31 12.55 -9.59
CA GLY A 658 -0.05 13.11 -9.72
C GLY A 658 -0.16 14.45 -10.46
N ARG A 659 0.95 15.21 -10.55
CA ARG A 659 1.01 16.52 -11.22
C ARG A 659 1.66 16.48 -12.59
N THR A 660 1.97 15.29 -13.08
CA THR A 660 2.60 15.15 -14.37
C THR A 660 1.60 15.35 -15.49
N TYR A 661 2.04 16.09 -16.51
CA TYR A 661 1.22 16.43 -17.64
C TYR A 661 0.76 15.15 -18.38
N ARG A 662 -0.50 15.12 -18.83
CA ARG A 662 -1.11 13.93 -19.47
C ARG A 662 -0.25 13.38 -20.61
N ARG A 663 0.39 14.26 -21.40
CA ARG A 663 1.30 13.85 -22.47
C ARG A 663 2.49 13.02 -21.95
N TRP A 664 3.09 13.37 -20.81
CA TRP A 664 4.18 12.57 -20.22
C TRP A 664 3.70 11.17 -19.83
N ARG A 665 2.57 11.11 -19.11
CA ARG A 665 1.96 9.84 -18.68
C ARG A 665 1.68 8.94 -19.88
N ASN A 666 1.14 9.49 -20.96
CA ASN A 666 0.91 8.74 -22.20
C ASN A 666 2.23 8.30 -22.86
N SER A 667 3.27 9.13 -22.83
CA SER A 667 4.59 8.79 -23.39
C SER A 667 5.31 7.68 -22.59
N LEU A 668 5.03 7.56 -21.28
CA LEU A 668 5.63 6.52 -20.44
C LEU A 668 5.04 5.12 -20.65
N VAL A 669 3.87 4.97 -21.27
CA VAL A 669 3.24 3.66 -21.48
C VAL A 669 4.20 2.67 -22.16
N ARG A 670 4.92 3.12 -23.21
CA ARG A 670 5.90 2.28 -23.90
C ARG A 670 7.11 1.90 -23.03
N VAL A 671 7.49 2.79 -22.12
CA VAL A 671 8.58 2.53 -21.17
C VAL A 671 8.14 1.46 -20.18
N ILE A 672 6.90 1.56 -19.68
CA ILE A 672 6.29 0.59 -18.76
C ILE A 672 6.15 -0.78 -19.42
N GLU A 673 5.61 -0.84 -20.64
CA GLU A 673 5.47 -2.10 -21.38
C GLU A 673 6.83 -2.77 -21.67
N ALA A 674 7.84 -1.97 -22.06
CA ALA A 674 9.19 -2.48 -22.29
C ALA A 674 9.87 -2.97 -21.01
N ASP A 675 9.65 -2.27 -19.89
CA ASP A 675 10.19 -2.66 -18.58
C ASP A 675 9.54 -3.94 -18.05
N ALA A 676 8.21 -4.06 -18.15
CA ALA A 676 7.48 -5.28 -17.79
C ALA A 676 7.94 -6.49 -18.63
N ALA A 677 8.07 -6.31 -19.95
CA ALA A 677 8.60 -7.36 -20.82
C ALA A 677 10.03 -7.76 -20.46
N CYS A 678 10.89 -6.79 -20.15
CA CYS A 678 12.26 -7.05 -19.70
C CYS A 678 12.28 -7.77 -18.36
N HIS A 679 11.41 -7.39 -17.41
CA HIS A 679 11.27 -8.05 -16.12
C HIS A 679 10.91 -9.51 -16.27
N ASP A 680 9.86 -9.83 -17.02
CA ASP A 680 9.38 -11.20 -17.17
C ASP A 680 10.41 -12.08 -17.88
N GLN A 681 11.12 -11.54 -18.88
CA GLN A 681 12.22 -12.21 -19.55
C GLN A 681 13.41 -12.49 -18.63
N LEU A 682 13.81 -11.51 -17.82
CA LEU A 682 14.91 -11.69 -16.86
C LEU A 682 14.52 -12.64 -15.73
N LEU A 683 13.28 -12.59 -15.26
CA LEU A 683 12.75 -13.50 -14.23
C LEU A 683 12.71 -14.93 -14.75
N ALA A 684 12.19 -15.15 -15.97
CA ALA A 684 12.15 -16.46 -16.62
C ALA A 684 13.55 -17.03 -16.87
N LEU A 685 14.58 -16.21 -17.04
CA LEU A 685 15.97 -16.67 -17.17
C LEU A 685 16.61 -17.01 -15.83
N ALA A 686 16.28 -16.27 -14.76
CA ALA A 686 17.01 -16.32 -13.49
C ALA A 686 16.37 -17.22 -12.42
N ASN A 687 15.05 -17.40 -12.44
CA ASN A 687 14.31 -18.09 -11.38
C ASN A 687 13.62 -19.35 -11.93
N PRO A 688 14.10 -20.55 -11.56
CA PRO A 688 13.51 -21.83 -11.98
C PRO A 688 12.03 -21.97 -11.68
N SER A 689 11.61 -21.74 -10.44
CA SER A 689 10.21 -21.92 -10.03
C SER A 689 9.28 -20.94 -10.74
N ALA A 690 9.69 -19.68 -10.90
CA ALA A 690 8.92 -18.69 -11.66
C ALA A 690 8.81 -19.08 -13.15
N ALA A 691 9.89 -19.59 -13.75
CA ALA A 691 9.88 -20.05 -15.13
C ALA A 691 8.99 -21.29 -15.33
N ALA A 692 8.98 -22.21 -14.36
CA ALA A 692 8.11 -23.38 -14.36
C ALA A 692 6.63 -23.02 -14.22
N GLU A 693 6.30 -22.04 -13.37
CA GLU A 693 4.95 -21.51 -13.24
C GLU A 693 4.49 -20.82 -14.54
N MET A 694 5.34 -19.94 -15.10
CA MET A 694 5.08 -19.32 -16.41
C MET A 694 4.91 -20.35 -17.54
N ALA A 695 5.60 -21.50 -17.47
CA ALA A 695 5.46 -22.57 -18.46
C ALA A 695 4.12 -23.32 -18.37
N THR A 696 3.44 -23.27 -17.22
CA THR A 696 2.12 -23.89 -17.00
C THR A 696 0.95 -22.91 -17.11
N ASP A 697 1.22 -21.61 -17.01
CA ASP A 697 0.22 -20.56 -17.14
C ASP A 697 -0.32 -20.44 -18.57
N ALA A 698 -1.64 -20.62 -18.72
CA ALA A 698 -2.34 -20.49 -20.00
C ALA A 698 -2.24 -19.08 -20.62
N GLY A 699 -2.03 -18.04 -19.80
CA GLY A 699 -1.79 -16.66 -20.22
C GLY A 699 -0.43 -16.48 -20.89
N THR A 700 0.58 -17.25 -20.46
CA THR A 700 1.94 -17.17 -20.96
C THR A 700 2.14 -18.06 -22.19
N ARG A 701 2.16 -17.43 -23.36
CA ARG A 701 2.19 -18.16 -24.65
C ARG A 701 3.58 -18.55 -25.15
N HIS A 702 4.61 -18.04 -24.51
CA HIS A 702 5.98 -18.04 -25.04
C HIS A 702 6.91 -19.04 -24.37
N ILE A 703 6.53 -19.56 -23.20
CA ILE A 703 7.32 -20.50 -22.39
C ILE A 703 6.55 -21.82 -22.31
N ALA A 704 7.25 -22.94 -22.26
CA ALA A 704 6.66 -24.26 -22.06
C ALA A 704 7.63 -25.22 -21.39
N HIS A 705 7.07 -26.24 -20.75
CA HIS A 705 7.82 -27.43 -20.33
C HIS A 705 8.14 -28.29 -21.55
N ALA A 706 9.29 -28.96 -21.51
CA ALA A 706 9.66 -29.98 -22.48
C ALA A 706 10.43 -31.13 -21.83
N THR A 707 10.34 -32.32 -22.41
CA THR A 707 11.05 -33.51 -21.94
C THR A 707 11.93 -34.07 -23.04
N VAL A 708 13.17 -34.44 -22.71
CA VAL A 708 14.09 -35.08 -23.66
C VAL A 708 13.69 -36.54 -23.88
N LEU A 709 13.46 -36.92 -25.15
CA LEU A 709 13.06 -38.28 -25.54
C LEU A 709 14.27 -39.10 -26.03
N SER A 710 15.14 -38.46 -26.82
CA SER A 710 16.37 -39.04 -27.37
C SER A 710 17.41 -37.94 -27.56
N VAL A 711 18.69 -38.30 -27.58
CA VAL A 711 19.82 -37.36 -27.76
C VAL A 711 20.58 -37.58 -29.07
N ASP A 712 20.35 -38.70 -29.76
CA ASP A 712 20.91 -38.99 -31.07
C ASP A 712 19.89 -39.73 -31.95
N PRO A 713 19.11 -39.01 -32.79
CA PRO A 713 19.03 -37.55 -32.88
C PRO A 713 18.35 -36.93 -31.65
N LEU A 714 18.63 -35.65 -31.37
CA LEU A 714 18.00 -34.91 -30.26
C LEU A 714 16.51 -34.67 -30.55
N GLU A 715 15.67 -35.35 -29.77
CA GLU A 715 14.21 -35.30 -29.87
C GLU A 715 13.62 -34.93 -28.51
N ILE A 716 12.67 -33.99 -28.52
CA ILE A 716 12.01 -33.46 -27.33
C ILE A 716 10.49 -33.47 -27.51
N ALA A 717 9.76 -33.74 -26.43
CA ALA A 717 8.32 -33.50 -26.33
C ALA A 717 8.09 -32.14 -25.69
N ILE A 718 7.29 -31.26 -26.31
CA ILE A 718 6.99 -29.92 -25.77
C ILE A 718 5.54 -29.86 -25.33
N ASP A 719 5.27 -29.48 -24.08
CA ASP A 719 3.92 -29.31 -23.58
C ASP A 719 3.34 -27.95 -23.96
N SER A 720 3.17 -27.73 -25.27
CA SER A 720 2.54 -26.52 -25.79
C SER A 720 1.80 -26.80 -27.08
N ARG A 721 0.68 -26.10 -27.28
CA ARG A 721 -0.03 -26.06 -28.58
C ARG A 721 0.44 -24.89 -29.46
N ARG A 722 1.26 -23.98 -28.92
CA ARG A 722 1.67 -22.73 -29.59
C ARG A 722 3.11 -22.77 -30.08
N ILE A 723 3.98 -23.54 -29.41
CA ILE A 723 5.33 -23.85 -29.89
C ILE A 723 5.25 -25.08 -30.78
N VAL A 724 5.35 -24.87 -32.09
CA VAL A 724 5.12 -25.89 -33.13
C VAL A 724 6.35 -26.07 -34.04
N ALA A 725 6.28 -27.00 -34.99
CA ALA A 725 7.30 -27.15 -36.02
C ALA A 725 7.57 -25.81 -36.74
N GLY A 726 8.84 -25.49 -36.97
CA GLY A 726 9.28 -24.20 -37.49
C GLY A 726 9.56 -23.13 -36.42
N SER A 727 9.04 -23.29 -35.20
CA SER A 727 9.38 -22.38 -34.10
C SER A 727 10.86 -22.49 -33.75
N LYS A 728 11.47 -21.37 -33.37
CA LYS A 728 12.82 -21.31 -32.85
C LYS A 728 12.76 -21.17 -31.34
N ILE A 729 13.39 -22.09 -30.61
CA ILE A 729 13.36 -22.11 -29.15
C ILE A 729 14.76 -21.90 -28.56
N VAL A 730 14.78 -21.41 -27.32
CA VAL A 730 15.95 -21.32 -26.44
C VAL A 730 15.68 -22.12 -25.16
N LEU A 731 16.70 -22.84 -24.69
CA LEU A 731 16.67 -23.51 -23.39
C LEU A 731 16.93 -22.51 -22.27
N LEU A 732 15.97 -22.37 -21.35
CA LEU A 732 16.07 -21.49 -20.19
C LEU A 732 16.57 -22.24 -18.95
N HIS A 733 16.00 -23.42 -18.68
CA HIS A 733 16.35 -24.24 -17.51
C HIS A 733 16.47 -25.72 -17.89
N LEU A 734 17.40 -26.42 -17.23
CA LEU A 734 17.62 -27.85 -17.35
C LEU A 734 17.53 -28.48 -15.94
N ASN A 735 16.55 -29.35 -15.72
CA ASN A 735 16.32 -30.02 -14.43
C ASN A 735 16.27 -29.06 -13.23
N GLY A 736 15.67 -27.88 -13.42
CA GLY A 736 15.57 -26.84 -12.39
C GLY A 736 16.80 -25.91 -12.29
N GLU A 737 17.83 -26.10 -13.10
CA GLU A 737 19.02 -25.24 -13.11
C GLU A 737 18.96 -24.18 -14.23
N PRO A 738 19.13 -22.88 -13.92
CA PRO A 738 19.17 -21.82 -14.92
C PRO A 738 20.34 -21.95 -15.89
N CYS A 739 20.06 -22.07 -17.18
CA CYS A 739 21.11 -22.22 -18.20
C CYS A 739 21.94 -20.94 -18.39
N VAL A 740 21.40 -19.77 -18.03
CA VAL A 740 22.13 -18.48 -18.06
C VAL A 740 23.28 -18.44 -17.05
N GLU A 741 23.22 -19.31 -16.04
CA GLU A 741 24.18 -19.42 -14.95
C GLU A 741 25.24 -20.51 -15.20
N GLY A 742 25.09 -21.26 -16.30
CA GLY A 742 25.92 -22.40 -16.67
C GLY A 742 27.27 -22.02 -17.29
N VAL A 743 28.21 -22.97 -17.28
CA VAL A 743 29.57 -22.78 -17.82
C VAL A 743 29.50 -22.47 -19.32
N GLY A 744 30.02 -21.31 -19.71
CA GLY A 744 30.06 -20.84 -21.10
C GLY A 744 28.93 -19.88 -21.48
N ALA A 745 27.94 -19.67 -20.61
CA ALA A 745 27.02 -18.55 -20.74
C ALA A 745 27.72 -17.24 -20.35
N SER A 746 27.42 -16.15 -21.04
CA SER A 746 27.91 -14.82 -20.67
C SER A 746 26.92 -13.74 -21.05
N VAL A 747 26.82 -12.71 -20.22
CA VAL A 747 25.95 -11.56 -20.43
C VAL A 747 26.80 -10.34 -20.75
N THR A 748 26.55 -9.75 -21.92
CA THR A 748 27.25 -8.53 -22.35
C THR A 748 26.26 -7.38 -22.55
N LEU A 749 26.65 -6.21 -22.05
CA LEU A 749 25.89 -4.98 -22.22
C LEU A 749 26.20 -4.40 -23.60
N THR A 750 25.19 -4.29 -24.46
CA THR A 750 25.28 -3.63 -25.76
C THR A 750 24.34 -2.41 -25.80
N ALA A 751 24.52 -1.54 -26.78
CA ALA A 751 23.68 -0.34 -26.92
C ALA A 751 22.21 -0.76 -27.13
N GLY A 752 21.36 -0.49 -26.13
CA GLY A 752 19.92 -0.78 -26.17
C GLY A 752 19.53 -2.24 -25.90
N ALA A 753 20.47 -3.13 -25.56
CA ALA A 753 20.15 -4.54 -25.29
C ALA A 753 21.14 -5.23 -24.34
N PHE A 754 20.70 -6.33 -23.74
CA PHE A 754 21.55 -7.32 -23.10
C PHE A 754 21.71 -8.49 -24.06
N THR A 755 22.96 -8.85 -24.38
CA THR A 755 23.25 -9.97 -25.26
C THR A 755 23.77 -11.13 -24.43
N ILE A 756 23.05 -12.26 -24.49
CA ILE A 756 23.41 -13.51 -23.83
C ILE A 756 23.98 -14.45 -24.88
N GLU A 757 25.21 -14.92 -24.65
CA GLU A 757 25.87 -15.95 -25.44
C GLU A 757 25.90 -17.28 -24.67
N GLY A 758 26.14 -18.39 -25.36
CA GLY A 758 26.32 -19.71 -24.73
C GLY A 758 25.04 -20.54 -24.54
N LEU A 759 23.86 -19.96 -24.72
CA LEU A 759 22.59 -20.69 -24.61
C LEU A 759 22.32 -21.61 -25.82
N SER A 760 21.63 -22.72 -25.55
CA SER A 760 21.19 -23.66 -26.58
C SER A 760 19.98 -23.10 -27.33
N ILE A 761 20.18 -22.70 -28.59
CA ILE A 761 19.16 -22.08 -29.45
C ILE A 761 19.05 -22.84 -30.77
N GLY A 762 17.84 -23.22 -31.17
CA GLY A 762 17.61 -24.01 -32.39
C GLY A 762 16.17 -24.02 -32.86
N ALA A 763 15.97 -24.40 -34.13
CA ALA A 763 14.64 -24.60 -34.70
C ALA A 763 14.11 -26.00 -34.39
N LEU A 764 12.79 -26.09 -34.29
CA LEU A 764 12.05 -27.35 -34.18
C LEU A 764 11.64 -27.83 -35.56
N THR A 765 11.82 -29.12 -35.84
CA THR A 765 11.32 -29.77 -37.05
C THR A 765 10.64 -31.09 -36.72
N ARG A 766 9.70 -31.51 -37.56
CA ARG A 766 9.17 -32.88 -37.57
C ARG A 766 9.84 -33.75 -38.64
N ASP A 767 10.80 -33.21 -39.38
CA ASP A 767 11.53 -33.96 -40.39
C ASP A 767 12.26 -35.16 -39.76
N GLY A 768 11.89 -36.36 -40.20
CA GLY A 768 12.45 -37.61 -39.69
C GLY A 768 11.83 -38.10 -38.37
N ILE A 769 10.71 -37.52 -37.94
CA ILE A 769 9.82 -38.06 -36.90
C ILE A 769 8.64 -38.74 -37.59
N ASP A 770 8.31 -39.95 -37.16
CA ASP A 770 7.17 -40.72 -37.66
C ASP A 770 5.85 -39.94 -37.49
N GLU A 771 5.02 -39.90 -38.53
CA GLU A 771 3.71 -39.24 -38.51
C GLU A 771 2.77 -39.84 -37.46
N ALA A 772 2.98 -41.11 -37.06
CA ALA A 772 2.22 -41.75 -35.99
C ALA A 772 2.56 -41.23 -34.58
N ARG A 773 3.69 -40.52 -34.41
CA ARG A 773 4.11 -39.97 -33.12
C ARG A 773 3.34 -38.67 -32.79
N PRO A 774 3.08 -38.39 -31.50
CA PRO A 774 2.35 -37.21 -31.07
C PRO A 774 2.82 -35.91 -31.74
N GLU A 775 1.88 -35.01 -32.06
CA GLU A 775 2.15 -33.72 -32.74
C GLU A 775 3.14 -32.82 -31.98
N ARG A 776 3.29 -33.06 -30.67
CA ARG A 776 4.12 -32.31 -29.74
C ARG A 776 5.57 -32.80 -29.64
N GLU A 777 5.92 -33.83 -30.41
CA GLU A 777 7.28 -34.36 -30.46
C GLU A 777 8.03 -33.78 -31.65
N PHE A 778 9.22 -33.25 -31.39
CA PHE A 778 10.02 -32.49 -32.34
C PHE A 778 11.48 -32.90 -32.28
N ARG A 779 12.16 -32.84 -33.43
CA ARG A 779 13.61 -32.88 -33.51
C ARG A 779 14.12 -31.46 -33.30
N TRP A 780 15.03 -31.30 -32.35
CA TRP A 780 15.61 -30.01 -32.02
C TRP A 780 17.08 -29.98 -32.39
N MET A 781 17.47 -28.99 -33.19
CA MET A 781 18.85 -28.84 -33.67
C MET A 781 19.47 -27.54 -33.12
N PRO A 782 19.83 -27.49 -31.84
CA PRO A 782 20.46 -26.31 -31.27
C PRO A 782 21.86 -26.11 -31.85
N LYS A 783 22.26 -24.84 -32.04
CA LYS A 783 23.60 -24.51 -32.55
C LYS A 783 24.71 -24.75 -31.54
N ILE A 784 24.39 -24.62 -30.27
CA ILE A 784 25.24 -24.97 -29.14
C ILE A 784 24.55 -26.14 -28.48
N ALA A 785 25.21 -27.30 -28.40
CA ALA A 785 24.62 -28.48 -27.81
C ALA A 785 24.75 -28.42 -26.29
N ALA A 786 23.63 -28.51 -25.57
CA ALA A 786 23.61 -28.77 -24.14
C ALA A 786 23.94 -30.25 -23.86
N HIS A 787 24.49 -30.53 -22.69
CA HIS A 787 24.63 -31.88 -22.18
C HIS A 787 23.26 -32.36 -21.69
N LEU A 788 22.55 -33.13 -22.52
CA LEU A 788 21.22 -33.64 -22.24
C LEU A 788 21.23 -35.17 -22.15
N ALA A 789 20.29 -35.72 -21.41
CA ALA A 789 20.00 -37.14 -21.29
C ALA A 789 18.49 -37.41 -21.50
N PRO A 790 18.10 -38.60 -22.01
CA PRO A 790 16.69 -38.98 -22.06
C PRO A 790 16.04 -38.92 -20.67
N GLY A 791 14.88 -38.25 -20.58
CA GLY A 791 14.15 -38.02 -19.34
C GLY A 791 14.36 -36.64 -18.70
N ASP A 792 15.38 -35.89 -19.13
CA ASP A 792 15.62 -34.54 -18.62
C ASP A 792 14.39 -33.63 -18.84
N GLN A 793 14.09 -32.83 -17.82
CA GLN A 793 13.02 -31.83 -17.84
C GLN A 793 13.61 -30.47 -18.19
N LEU A 794 12.97 -29.79 -19.14
CA LEU A 794 13.43 -28.54 -19.71
C LEU A 794 12.34 -27.48 -19.55
N VAL A 795 12.77 -26.24 -19.29
CA VAL A 795 11.93 -25.07 -19.56
C VAL A 795 12.49 -24.37 -20.79
N VAL A 796 11.67 -24.25 -21.83
CA VAL A 796 12.04 -23.64 -23.11
C VAL A 796 11.17 -22.44 -23.42
N ALA A 797 11.74 -21.46 -24.12
CA ALA A 797 11.00 -20.30 -24.60
C ALA A 797 11.14 -20.13 -26.11
N ASN A 798 10.10 -19.59 -26.74
CA ASN A 798 10.16 -19.13 -28.12
C ASN A 798 11.08 -17.90 -28.20
N VAL A 799 12.08 -17.97 -29.09
CA VAL A 799 13.06 -16.89 -29.29
C VAL A 799 12.41 -15.58 -29.74
N ASP A 800 11.28 -15.64 -30.44
CA ASP A 800 10.55 -14.45 -30.90
C ASP A 800 9.90 -13.66 -29.75
N TRP A 801 9.85 -14.23 -28.55
CA TRP A 801 9.48 -13.48 -27.34
C TRP A 801 10.53 -12.45 -26.96
N PHE A 802 11.79 -12.72 -27.31
CA PHE A 802 12.94 -11.86 -27.07
C PHE A 802 13.19 -10.93 -28.28
N ALA A 803 14.18 -10.04 -28.17
CA ALA A 803 14.53 -9.17 -29.30
C ALA A 803 15.16 -9.99 -30.44
N SER A 804 14.69 -9.77 -31.66
CA SER A 804 15.16 -10.48 -32.85
C SER A 804 16.67 -10.35 -33.04
N ALA A 805 17.40 -11.46 -32.94
CA ALA A 805 18.82 -11.53 -33.25
C ALA A 805 19.01 -12.19 -34.63
N PRO A 806 19.79 -11.59 -35.55
CA PRO A 806 20.06 -12.18 -36.87
C PRO A 806 20.84 -13.51 -36.79
N TRP A 807 21.38 -13.87 -35.62
CA TRP A 807 22.25 -15.04 -35.43
C TRP A 807 21.67 -15.98 -34.38
N SER A 808 21.56 -17.27 -34.72
CA SER A 808 21.09 -18.35 -33.82
C SER A 808 22.10 -18.77 -32.74
N LYS A 809 23.03 -17.89 -32.34
CA LYS A 809 24.04 -18.12 -31.29
C LYS A 809 23.92 -17.13 -30.12
N ARG A 810 23.03 -16.14 -30.24
CA ARG A 810 22.88 -15.05 -29.28
C ARG A 810 21.39 -14.86 -28.98
N LEU A 811 21.09 -14.63 -27.72
CA LEU A 811 19.78 -14.16 -27.28
C LEU A 811 19.90 -12.68 -26.93
N ASN A 812 19.03 -11.83 -27.47
CA ASN A 812 19.02 -10.40 -27.16
C ASN A 812 17.78 -10.07 -26.34
N LEU A 813 17.98 -9.42 -25.19
CA LEU A 813 16.92 -8.83 -24.40
C LEU A 813 16.93 -7.32 -24.62
N ALA A 814 15.78 -6.74 -24.95
CA ALA A 814 15.69 -5.30 -25.13
C ALA A 814 15.87 -4.61 -23.76
N ARG A 815 16.77 -3.63 -23.69
CA ARG A 815 16.93 -2.82 -22.49
C ARG A 815 15.84 -1.75 -22.48
N PRO A 816 15.05 -1.63 -21.39
CA PRO A 816 14.00 -0.63 -21.34
C PRO A 816 14.61 0.78 -21.39
N PRO A 817 14.06 1.70 -22.21
CA PRO A 817 14.61 3.05 -22.37
C PRO A 817 14.40 3.88 -21.09
N ALA A 818 15.31 4.80 -20.80
CA ALA A 818 15.14 5.78 -19.72
C ALA A 818 14.06 6.83 -20.05
N ASP A 819 13.68 7.67 -19.08
CA ASP A 819 12.79 8.80 -19.37
C ASP A 819 13.53 9.92 -20.13
N GLU A 820 13.20 10.04 -21.42
CA GLU A 820 13.70 11.10 -22.31
C GLU A 820 12.62 12.12 -22.70
N TYR A 821 11.38 11.94 -22.21
CA TYR A 821 10.22 12.72 -22.66
C TYR A 821 9.88 13.86 -21.71
N GLY A 822 10.09 13.68 -20.41
CA GLY A 822 9.79 14.68 -19.37
C GLY A 822 10.91 14.94 -18.39
N ALA A 823 12.14 14.77 -18.84
CA ALA A 823 13.34 14.98 -18.05
C ALA A 823 14.44 15.68 -18.87
N PRO A 824 15.45 16.25 -18.20
CA PRO A 824 16.57 16.86 -18.90
C PRO A 824 17.30 15.85 -19.78
N LYS A 825 17.53 16.26 -21.03
CA LYS A 825 18.38 15.52 -21.98
C LYS A 825 19.84 15.64 -21.61
N VAL A 826 20.68 14.81 -22.22
CA VAL A 826 22.13 14.76 -21.96
C VAL A 826 22.83 16.07 -22.29
N ASP A 827 22.34 16.79 -23.29
CA ASP A 827 22.85 18.08 -23.77
C ASP A 827 22.22 19.31 -23.09
N CYS A 828 21.27 19.11 -22.17
CA CYS A 828 20.67 20.22 -21.43
C CYS A 828 21.67 20.81 -20.42
N THR A 829 21.78 22.14 -20.46
CA THR A 829 22.55 22.95 -19.51
C THR A 829 21.62 23.83 -18.68
N ARG A 830 22.16 24.57 -17.70
CA ARG A 830 21.38 25.52 -16.89
C ARG A 830 20.78 26.65 -17.72
N ASP A 831 21.41 27.02 -18.83
CA ASP A 831 20.99 28.14 -19.66
C ASP A 831 20.10 27.71 -20.84
N SER A 832 19.97 26.40 -21.09
CA SER A 832 19.23 25.85 -22.24
C SER A 832 17.78 26.34 -22.30
N TYR A 833 17.07 26.36 -21.16
CA TYR A 833 15.70 26.89 -21.11
C TYR A 833 15.65 28.40 -21.36
N ALA A 834 16.61 29.17 -20.83
CA ALA A 834 16.63 30.62 -21.01
C ALA A 834 16.91 31.02 -22.47
N GLN A 835 17.71 30.22 -23.19
CA GLN A 835 18.08 30.47 -24.59
C GLN A 835 16.98 30.04 -25.58
N ASP A 836 16.32 28.91 -25.35
CA ASP A 836 15.21 28.42 -26.17
C ASP A 836 14.10 27.81 -25.29
N PRO A 837 13.21 28.67 -24.72
CA PRO A 837 12.13 28.21 -23.85
C PRO A 837 11.19 27.21 -24.52
N GLU A 838 10.91 27.36 -25.82
CA GLU A 838 9.95 26.52 -26.53
C GLU A 838 10.46 25.10 -26.75
N ALA A 839 11.73 24.95 -27.13
CA ALA A 839 12.35 23.63 -27.29
C ALA A 839 12.54 22.92 -25.94
N HIS A 840 12.77 23.68 -24.86
CA HIS A 840 13.14 23.14 -23.55
C HIS A 840 12.02 23.15 -22.50
N LYS A 841 10.80 23.60 -22.84
CA LYS A 841 9.67 23.72 -21.90
C LYS A 841 9.30 22.42 -21.16
N TRP A 842 9.62 21.25 -21.72
CA TRP A 842 9.28 19.95 -21.13
C TRP A 842 10.46 19.19 -20.52
N CYS A 843 11.71 19.58 -20.81
CA CYS A 843 12.88 18.79 -20.42
C CYS A 843 13.66 19.43 -19.25
N CYS A 844 14.10 20.70 -19.38
CA CYS A 844 15.02 21.31 -18.42
C CYS A 844 14.56 22.67 -17.88
N LYS A 845 13.24 22.93 -17.96
CA LYS A 845 12.64 24.08 -17.29
C LYS A 845 12.67 23.88 -15.78
N SER A 846 13.32 24.79 -15.07
CA SER A 846 13.49 24.70 -13.62
C SER A 846 12.15 24.87 -12.89
N HIS A 847 12.06 24.34 -11.66
CA HIS A 847 10.89 24.55 -10.80
C HIS A 847 10.66 26.02 -10.49
N VAL A 848 11.71 26.81 -10.34
CA VAL A 848 11.57 28.27 -10.12
C VAL A 848 10.82 28.91 -11.29
N ALA A 849 11.17 28.57 -12.53
CA ALA A 849 10.49 29.10 -13.71
C ALA A 849 9.06 28.58 -13.84
N ASN A 850 8.85 27.27 -13.66
CA ASN A 850 7.52 26.65 -13.71
C ASN A 850 6.56 27.26 -12.67
N GLU A 851 7.00 27.35 -11.42
CA GLU A 851 6.17 27.84 -10.33
C GLU A 851 5.98 29.37 -10.40
N SER A 852 6.91 30.11 -11.00
CA SER A 852 6.72 31.53 -11.28
C SER A 852 5.60 31.77 -12.28
N GLU A 853 5.61 31.05 -13.42
CA GLU A 853 4.55 31.16 -14.42
C GLU A 853 3.20 30.71 -13.89
N PHE A 854 3.17 29.65 -13.08
CA PHE A 854 1.94 29.17 -12.46
C PHE A 854 1.41 30.17 -11.42
N SER A 855 2.28 30.78 -10.61
CA SER A 855 1.92 31.87 -9.70
C SER A 855 1.32 33.06 -10.46
N ASP A 856 1.92 33.45 -11.59
CA ASP A 856 1.40 34.53 -12.44
C ASP A 856 0.01 34.18 -13.02
N GLN A 857 -0.20 32.95 -13.48
CA GLN A 857 -1.52 32.48 -13.91
C GLN A 857 -2.57 32.50 -12.79
N LEU A 858 -2.19 32.10 -11.57
CA LEU A 858 -3.11 32.17 -10.41
C LEU A 858 -3.46 33.62 -10.07
N ALA A 859 -2.52 34.54 -10.14
CA ALA A 859 -2.76 35.96 -9.93
C ALA A 859 -3.75 36.54 -10.96
N GLU A 860 -3.60 36.19 -12.24
CA GLU A 860 -4.54 36.59 -13.29
C GLU A 860 -5.96 36.04 -13.06
N ARG A 861 -6.06 34.76 -12.65
CA ARG A 861 -7.35 34.14 -12.32
C ARG A 861 -8.03 34.82 -11.12
N ARG A 862 -7.26 35.17 -10.08
CA ARG A 862 -7.76 35.98 -8.94
C ARG A 862 -8.23 37.36 -9.40
N ALA A 863 -7.49 38.03 -10.28
CA ALA A 863 -7.91 39.33 -10.83
C ALA A 863 -9.23 39.26 -11.61
N ARG A 864 -9.55 38.10 -12.22
CA ARG A 864 -10.84 37.83 -12.87
C ARG A 864 -11.94 37.35 -11.91
N GLY A 865 -11.65 37.22 -10.62
CA GLY A 865 -12.58 36.74 -9.60
C GLY A 865 -12.83 35.23 -9.63
N GLU A 866 -12.05 34.46 -10.41
CA GLU A 866 -12.24 33.02 -10.59
C GLU A 866 -11.76 32.18 -9.40
N LEU A 867 -10.95 32.79 -8.52
CA LEU A 867 -10.32 32.16 -7.36
C LEU A 867 -10.64 32.90 -6.05
N ASN A 868 -11.62 33.80 -6.08
CA ASN A 868 -12.01 34.55 -4.89
C ASN A 868 -12.91 33.69 -3.98
N PRO A 869 -12.94 33.94 -2.66
CA PRO A 869 -13.87 33.28 -1.74
C PRO A 869 -15.35 33.39 -2.14
N GLU A 870 -15.70 34.36 -2.99
CA GLU A 870 -17.05 34.55 -3.51
C GLU A 870 -17.38 33.67 -4.74
N ALA A 871 -16.41 33.01 -5.37
CA ALA A 871 -16.65 32.13 -6.52
C ALA A 871 -17.52 30.91 -6.12
N TRP A 872 -18.47 30.53 -7.00
CA TRP A 872 -19.36 29.38 -6.78
C TRP A 872 -19.43 28.48 -8.02
N PRO A 873 -19.25 27.16 -7.89
CA PRO A 873 -18.93 26.42 -6.65
C PRO A 873 -17.51 26.75 -6.12
N PRO A 874 -17.20 26.44 -4.84
CA PRO A 874 -15.87 26.70 -4.28
C PRO A 874 -14.78 26.01 -5.11
N VAL A 875 -13.68 26.71 -5.37
CA VAL A 875 -12.57 26.18 -6.16
C VAL A 875 -11.81 25.13 -5.36
N ARG A 876 -11.50 23.99 -5.98
CA ARG A 876 -10.73 22.92 -5.32
C ARG A 876 -9.23 23.10 -5.48
N ASP A 877 -8.51 22.99 -4.37
CA ASP A 877 -7.10 22.70 -4.39
C ASP A 877 -6.90 21.19 -4.60
N LEU A 878 -6.64 20.80 -5.85
CA LEU A 878 -6.33 19.41 -6.18
C LEU A 878 -4.94 18.99 -5.69
N ASP A 879 -4.06 19.94 -5.37
CA ASP A 879 -2.72 19.61 -4.87
C ASP A 879 -2.80 19.18 -3.41
N GLY A 880 -3.48 19.93 -2.54
CA GLY A 880 -3.82 19.51 -1.17
C GLY A 880 -2.66 19.48 -0.16
N PHE A 881 -1.49 20.03 -0.51
CA PHE A 881 -0.27 20.03 0.33
C PHE A 881 0.22 21.43 0.72
N GLU A 882 -0.65 22.43 0.65
CA GLU A 882 -0.34 23.74 1.20
C GLU A 882 -0.07 23.66 2.71
N VAL A 883 0.84 24.51 3.18
CA VAL A 883 0.99 24.78 4.61
C VAL A 883 -0.34 25.32 5.12
N SER A 884 -0.75 24.89 6.31
CA SER A 884 -1.97 25.38 6.96
C SER A 884 -2.02 26.91 6.89
N PRO A 885 -3.14 27.50 6.43
CA PRO A 885 -3.38 28.93 6.59
C PRO A 885 -3.15 29.36 8.04
N GLY A 886 -2.52 30.52 8.23
CA GLY A 886 -2.20 31.04 9.56
C GLY A 886 -3.47 31.18 10.42
N GLY A 887 -3.48 30.54 11.59
CA GLY A 887 -4.59 30.63 12.56
C GLY A 887 -5.68 29.58 12.44
N LEU A 888 -5.61 28.64 11.48
CA LEU A 888 -6.50 27.48 11.48
C LEU A 888 -6.09 26.45 12.54
N PRO A 889 -7.06 25.75 13.16
CA PRO A 889 -6.76 24.66 14.07
C PRO A 889 -5.97 23.55 13.36
N GLU A 890 -4.90 23.09 14.00
CA GLU A 890 -4.10 21.93 13.57
C GLU A 890 -4.27 20.77 14.56
N GLY A 891 -4.32 19.55 14.03
CA GLY A 891 -4.42 18.35 14.83
C GLY A 891 -3.06 17.92 15.37
N ASP A 892 -2.95 17.78 16.68
CA ASP A 892 -1.78 17.20 17.34
C ASP A 892 -2.24 16.26 18.47
N ALA A 893 -2.18 14.96 18.18
CA ALA A 893 -2.60 13.91 19.08
C ALA A 893 -1.74 13.79 20.35
N THR A 894 -0.60 14.49 20.41
CA THR A 894 0.34 14.46 21.56
C THR A 894 0.11 15.60 22.54
N ARG A 895 -0.76 16.58 22.22
CA ARG A 895 -1.06 17.73 23.11
C ARG A 895 -1.88 17.38 24.33
N THR A 896 -2.61 16.27 24.28
CA THR A 896 -3.44 15.79 25.38
C THR A 896 -2.90 14.46 25.90
N PRO A 897 -2.98 14.21 27.21
CA PRO A 897 -2.54 12.95 27.78
C PRO A 897 -3.25 11.76 27.12
N SER A 898 -2.53 10.64 27.03
CA SER A 898 -3.05 9.41 26.44
C SER A 898 -4.30 8.91 27.17
N VAL A 899 -5.24 8.38 26.39
CA VAL A 899 -6.48 7.74 26.86
C VAL A 899 -6.65 6.43 26.10
N GLN A 900 -6.94 5.35 26.84
CA GLN A 900 -7.21 4.06 26.23
C GLN A 900 -8.52 4.07 25.43
N PRO A 901 -8.56 3.43 24.25
CA PRO A 901 -9.79 3.24 23.51
C PRO A 901 -10.78 2.38 24.30
N PRO A 902 -12.09 2.55 24.09
CA PRO A 902 -13.11 1.66 24.62
C PRO A 902 -12.89 0.21 24.14
N VAL A 903 -13.26 -0.77 24.97
CA VAL A 903 -13.01 -2.21 24.70
C VAL A 903 -13.85 -2.74 23.54
N ASP A 904 -15.01 -2.12 23.28
CA ASP A 904 -15.98 -2.49 22.27
C ASP A 904 -15.76 -1.83 20.90
N VAL A 905 -14.75 -0.97 20.77
CA VAL A 905 -14.39 -0.28 19.53
C VAL A 905 -13.16 -0.97 18.91
N THR A 906 -13.22 -1.24 17.62
CA THR A 906 -12.17 -1.90 16.83
C THR A 906 -11.54 -0.92 15.84
N LEU A 907 -10.39 -1.30 15.25
CA LEU A 907 -9.77 -0.48 14.21
C LEU A 907 -10.72 -0.20 13.04
N ASP A 908 -11.66 -1.11 12.78
CA ASP A 908 -12.68 -0.94 11.74
C ASP A 908 -13.72 0.16 12.02
N ASP A 909 -13.79 0.67 13.24
CA ASP A 909 -14.65 1.80 13.61
C ASP A 909 -13.93 3.15 13.41
N VAL A 910 -12.59 3.14 13.47
CA VAL A 910 -11.72 4.31 13.33
C VAL A 910 -11.28 4.53 11.87
N GLU A 911 -11.03 3.43 11.15
CA GLU A 911 -10.82 3.38 9.69
C GLU A 911 -12.12 2.96 9.01
#